data_AF-A0A2W1BGI3-F1
#
_entry.id   AF-A0A2W1BGI3-F1
#
_cell.length_a   1.000
_cell.length_b   1.000
_cell.length_c   1.000
_cell.angle_alpha   90.00
_cell.angle_beta   90.00
_cell.angle_gamma   90.00
#
_symmetry.space_group_name_H-M   'P 1'
#
loop_
_entity.id
_entity.type
_entity.pdbx_description
1 polymer ?
#
loop_
_entity_poly.entity_id
_entity_poly.type
_entity_poly.pdbx_seq_one_letter_code
_entity_poly.pdbx_strand_id
1 'polypeptide(L)'
;MMWLGCLRLNCKFCLTSGVVTLCECAALYALKYEEEFGPHAPSFVTSVWTVLLATGPQPKYDALVSNALTFLAKIAEKNNYKSLFEDPATLSSICEKVVIPNMEFRESDMELFEDNPEEYVRRDIEGSDVDTRRRAACDLVRTLAASYEDKMMNIFGQYVQLMLAKYAECGASAWRGKDAAMYLVTSLASRGSTQAAGVTRASPLVDLAQFATTHVLPELQRPDVNELPVLKADAIKYVMTFRSLLPKDLIIASVPLLISHVRGRGVVQTYGACALEKLIAGGMLQRAALQPHAAALLAALHWCLRYTQKVHTNLEKLHWYLPDVESNPRPHTREVGSLPTGPPRRKSQKVYMDNIIFMYGREAGEDSVLRTLSCLQDGSLSYLGDALPKLAHMLSVVAKNPCKPHFNHYLFETLSLAVSLVTKSNPDAISAFEDALFPIFQEILQNDVQAVLRTLSCLQDGSLSYLGDALPKLAHMLSVVAKNPCKPHFNHYLFETLSLAVSLVTKSNPDAISAFEDALFPIFQEILQNDVQEFMPYVFQMLSLLLELRGGGGGGGGGGDAYSALLPCVVAPALWERPANVRPLVRLLCAFVAQRPQQVLASGRLRLSSSKTTKYVRGLIAFLGFYAAHFGADPLIDLVDSVQAGMFGMYVERVLIADLQRVSGALERKAAAVGCVKLLTDSQHFLTGNLAPLWPRLLQSPGVLPPRLAALDEPHRNALHHYLAACSVQLC
;
A
#
# COMPACT_ATOMS: atom_id res chain seq x y z
N MET A 1 -14.30 7.76 43.63
CA MET A 1 -13.43 7.15 44.67
C MET A 1 -12.96 5.73 44.34
N MET A 2 -13.81 4.79 43.86
CA MET A 2 -13.34 3.45 43.41
C MET A 2 -12.28 3.47 42.29
N TRP A 3 -12.32 4.49 41.43
CA TRP A 3 -11.42 4.66 40.28
C TRP A 3 -9.97 5.06 40.67
N LEU A 4 -9.81 5.86 41.73
CA LEU A 4 -8.49 6.21 42.30
C LEU A 4 -7.87 5.07 43.10
N GLY A 5 -8.70 4.13 43.59
CA GLY A 5 -8.25 2.95 44.34
C GLY A 5 -7.52 1.92 43.47
N CYS A 6 -7.93 1.76 42.21
CA CYS A 6 -7.27 0.81 41.30
C CYS A 6 -5.84 1.24 40.91
N LEU A 7 -5.55 2.53 40.84
CA LEU A 7 -4.20 3.05 40.57
C LEU A 7 -3.19 2.82 41.72
N ARG A 8 -3.66 2.52 42.94
CA ARG A 8 -2.80 2.35 44.13
C ARG A 8 -2.42 0.89 44.46
N LEU A 9 -2.99 -0.12 43.78
CA LEU A 9 -2.76 -1.52 44.10
C LEU A 9 -1.67 -2.13 43.20
N ASN A 10 -0.62 -2.69 43.79
CA ASN A 10 0.63 -3.03 43.12
C ASN A 10 0.67 -4.51 42.66
N CYS A 11 -0.28 -4.95 41.83
CA CYS A 11 -0.36 -6.32 41.27
C CYS A 11 0.07 -6.38 39.79
N LYS A 12 1.31 -6.81 39.53
CA LYS A 12 2.13 -6.55 38.32
C LYS A 12 1.60 -6.98 36.93
N PHE A 13 0.50 -7.73 36.78
CA PHE A 13 0.06 -8.25 35.45
C PHE A 13 -1.38 -7.90 35.07
N CYS A 14 -2.33 -7.82 36.02
CA CYS A 14 -3.70 -7.36 35.72
C CYS A 14 -3.85 -5.83 35.67
N LEU A 15 -2.92 -5.08 36.27
CA LEU A 15 -3.02 -3.61 36.34
C LEU A 15 -2.66 -2.88 35.04
N THR A 16 -1.78 -3.42 34.20
CA THR A 16 -1.40 -2.74 32.96
C THR A 16 -2.58 -2.62 32.00
N SER A 17 -3.33 -3.72 31.76
CA SER A 17 -4.54 -3.67 30.95
C SER A 17 -5.65 -2.83 31.58
N GLY A 18 -5.82 -2.91 32.90
CA GLY A 18 -6.84 -2.12 33.61
C GLY A 18 -6.59 -0.62 33.56
N VAL A 19 -5.32 -0.19 33.68
CA VAL A 19 -4.95 1.23 33.62
C VAL A 19 -4.98 1.76 32.17
N VAL A 20 -4.69 0.92 31.16
CA VAL A 20 -4.89 1.28 29.75
C VAL A 20 -6.35 1.66 29.49
N THR A 21 -7.29 0.77 29.80
CA THR A 21 -8.73 1.03 29.63
C THR A 21 -9.21 2.22 30.46
N LEU A 22 -8.61 2.43 31.64
CA LEU A 22 -8.89 3.59 32.48
C LEU A 22 -8.50 4.91 31.78
N CYS A 23 -7.34 4.96 31.13
CA CYS A 23 -6.87 6.14 30.39
C CYS A 23 -7.76 6.42 29.16
N GLU A 24 -8.18 5.38 28.45
CA GLU A 24 -9.12 5.50 27.31
C GLU A 24 -10.49 6.02 27.75
N CYS A 25 -11.04 5.45 28.82
CA CYS A 25 -12.30 5.90 29.41
C CYS A 25 -12.20 7.35 29.89
N ALA A 26 -11.15 7.69 30.64
CA ALA A 26 -10.93 9.05 31.14
C ALA A 26 -10.77 10.05 30.00
N ALA A 27 -10.08 9.67 28.92
CA ALA A 27 -9.97 10.49 27.71
C ALA A 27 -11.35 10.72 27.07
N LEU A 28 -12.19 9.68 26.97
CA LEU A 28 -13.54 9.81 26.43
C LEU A 28 -14.43 10.71 27.31
N TYR A 29 -14.34 10.58 28.63
CA TYR A 29 -15.04 11.44 29.58
C TYR A 29 -14.60 12.89 29.47
N ALA A 30 -13.29 13.16 29.44
CA ALA A 30 -12.80 14.52 29.26
C ALA A 30 -13.21 15.16 27.92
N LEU A 31 -13.43 14.34 26.87
CA LEU A 31 -13.84 14.82 25.56
C LEU A 31 -15.36 15.04 25.43
N LYS A 32 -16.19 14.22 26.08
CA LYS A 32 -17.65 14.18 25.90
C LYS A 32 -18.48 14.59 27.13
N TYR A 33 -17.95 14.40 28.33
CA TYR A 33 -18.62 14.54 29.63
C TYR A 33 -17.77 15.46 30.54
N GLU A 34 -17.46 16.63 30.01
CA GLU A 34 -16.52 17.59 30.60
C GLU A 34 -17.04 18.14 31.93
N GLU A 35 -18.35 18.41 32.03
CA GLU A 35 -18.98 18.94 33.24
C GLU A 35 -18.82 17.96 34.42
N GLU A 36 -18.95 16.66 34.15
CA GLU A 36 -18.81 15.61 35.16
C GLU A 36 -17.33 15.29 35.47
N PHE A 37 -16.45 15.35 34.47
CA PHE A 37 -15.04 14.99 34.63
C PHE A 37 -14.18 16.13 35.18
N GLY A 38 -14.56 17.39 34.93
CA GLY A 38 -13.79 18.59 35.28
C GLY A 38 -13.25 18.63 36.71
N PRO A 39 -14.09 18.35 37.74
CA PRO A 39 -13.64 18.33 39.14
C PRO A 39 -12.59 17.25 39.46
N HIS A 40 -12.53 16.18 38.65
CA HIS A 40 -11.63 15.04 38.84
C HIS A 40 -10.35 15.13 38.00
N ALA A 41 -10.37 15.91 36.92
CA ALA A 41 -9.28 16.03 35.96
C ALA A 41 -7.91 16.33 36.60
N PRO A 42 -7.73 17.30 37.54
CA PRO A 42 -6.41 17.60 38.11
C PRO A 42 -5.79 16.40 38.85
N SER A 43 -6.61 15.69 39.63
CA SER A 43 -6.17 14.52 40.39
C SER A 43 -5.80 13.35 39.48
N PHE A 44 -6.52 13.20 38.36
CA PHE A 44 -6.27 12.13 37.40
C PHE A 44 -5.02 12.42 36.58
N VAL A 45 -4.83 13.66 36.11
CA VAL A 45 -3.59 14.10 35.43
C VAL A 45 -2.37 13.85 36.31
N THR A 46 -2.43 14.22 37.60
CA THR A 46 -1.34 13.95 38.57
C THR A 46 -1.07 12.45 38.74
N SER A 47 -2.11 11.62 38.70
CA SER A 47 -1.97 10.17 38.82
C SER A 47 -1.32 9.57 37.57
N VAL A 48 -1.76 9.97 36.38
CA VAL A 48 -1.15 9.57 35.09
C VAL A 48 0.30 10.00 35.03
N TRP A 49 0.62 11.20 35.51
CA TRP A 49 1.99 11.69 35.63
C TRP A 49 2.87 10.76 36.47
N THR A 50 2.38 10.38 37.65
CA THR A 50 3.10 9.50 38.57
C THR A 50 3.37 8.13 37.94
N VAL A 51 2.40 7.61 37.18
CA VAL A 51 2.56 6.36 36.41
C VAL A 51 3.65 6.52 35.35
N LEU A 52 3.65 7.61 34.58
CA LEU A 52 4.66 7.86 33.55
C LEU A 52 6.07 7.95 34.13
N LEU A 53 6.25 8.61 35.29
CA LEU A 53 7.54 8.68 35.98
C LEU A 53 8.01 7.34 36.58
N ALA A 54 7.08 6.48 36.98
CA ALA A 54 7.40 5.20 37.60
C ALA A 54 7.59 4.05 36.59
N THR A 55 7.29 4.29 35.31
CA THR A 55 7.28 3.24 34.28
C THR A 55 8.57 3.21 33.48
N GLY A 56 9.20 2.03 33.39
CA GLY A 56 10.46 1.84 32.67
C GLY A 56 10.30 1.73 31.14
N PRO A 57 11.42 1.67 30.40
CA PRO A 57 11.43 1.67 28.93
C PRO A 57 11.00 0.34 28.29
N GLN A 58 10.69 -0.70 29.08
CA GLN A 58 10.48 -2.06 28.57
C GLN A 58 9.20 -2.19 27.71
N PRO A 59 9.22 -2.94 26.58
CA PRO A 59 8.11 -3.05 25.63
C PRO A 59 6.75 -3.43 26.24
N LYS A 60 6.74 -4.25 27.30
CA LYS A 60 5.51 -4.67 28.01
C LYS A 60 4.68 -3.53 28.58
N TYR A 61 5.26 -2.34 28.73
CA TYR A 61 4.58 -1.14 29.22
C TYR A 61 4.20 -0.16 28.09
N ASP A 62 4.48 -0.47 26.83
CA ASP A 62 4.28 0.45 25.71
C ASP A 62 2.81 0.87 25.57
N ALA A 63 1.88 -0.08 25.62
CA ALA A 63 0.45 0.22 25.58
C ALA A 63 0.02 1.17 26.71
N LEU A 64 0.53 0.96 27.93
CA LEU A 64 0.23 1.81 29.08
C LEU A 64 0.75 3.24 28.87
N VAL A 65 2.02 3.37 28.48
CA VAL A 65 2.67 4.68 28.32
C VAL A 65 2.08 5.43 27.13
N SER A 66 1.85 4.77 25.99
CA SER A 66 1.22 5.38 24.82
C SER A 66 -0.19 5.89 25.14
N ASN A 67 -1.01 5.11 25.86
CA ASN A 67 -2.36 5.54 26.24
C ASN A 67 -2.34 6.67 27.29
N ALA A 68 -1.42 6.64 28.24
CA ALA A 68 -1.22 7.72 29.21
C ALA A 68 -0.81 9.04 28.53
N LEU A 69 0.13 9.00 27.59
CA LEU A 69 0.56 10.16 26.80
C LEU A 69 -0.58 10.69 25.91
N THR A 70 -1.33 9.79 25.27
CA THR A 70 -2.51 10.13 24.46
C THR A 70 -3.60 10.79 25.31
N PHE A 71 -3.83 10.31 26.54
CA PHE A 71 -4.72 10.97 27.49
C PHE A 71 -4.26 12.40 27.77
N LEU A 72 -3.00 12.60 28.14
CA LEU A 72 -2.45 13.94 28.40
C LEU A 72 -2.60 14.86 27.19
N ALA A 73 -2.36 14.34 25.97
CA ALA A 73 -2.52 15.11 24.74
C ALA A 73 -3.98 15.56 24.56
N LYS A 74 -4.95 14.67 24.77
CA LYS A 74 -6.39 14.99 24.66
C LYS A 74 -6.85 16.01 25.71
N ILE A 75 -6.34 15.95 26.94
CA ILE A 75 -6.64 16.96 27.96
C ILE A 75 -6.04 18.31 27.56
N ALA A 76 -4.78 18.34 27.11
CA ALA A 76 -4.08 19.56 26.70
C ALA A 76 -4.72 20.26 25.49
N GLU A 77 -5.48 19.54 24.67
CA GLU A 77 -6.23 20.10 23.53
C GLU A 77 -7.44 20.95 23.98
N LYS A 78 -7.97 20.72 25.18
CA LYS A 78 -9.19 21.37 25.67
C LYS A 78 -8.89 22.66 26.43
N ASN A 79 -9.55 23.74 26.01
CA ASN A 79 -9.40 25.06 26.63
C ASN A 79 -9.69 25.06 28.15
N ASN A 80 -10.66 24.26 28.61
CA ASN A 80 -11.07 24.22 30.02
C ASN A 80 -10.00 23.65 30.96
N TYR A 81 -9.03 22.90 30.41
CA TYR A 81 -7.93 22.29 31.17
C TYR A 81 -6.59 22.99 30.98
N LYS A 82 -6.56 24.15 30.31
CA LYS A 82 -5.31 24.91 30.04
C LYS A 82 -4.52 25.26 31.29
N SER A 83 -5.20 25.56 32.41
CA SER A 83 -4.55 25.88 33.69
C SER A 83 -3.70 24.73 34.24
N LEU A 84 -3.95 23.48 33.81
CA LEU A 84 -3.15 22.32 34.23
C LEU A 84 -1.77 22.27 33.57
N PHE A 85 -1.57 23.01 32.47
CA PHE A 85 -0.35 22.95 31.64
C PHE A 85 0.31 24.31 31.42
N GLU A 86 -0.30 25.43 31.81
CA GLU A 86 0.22 26.77 31.48
C GLU A 86 1.49 27.17 32.23
N ASP A 87 1.72 26.57 33.39
CA ASP A 87 2.86 26.82 34.27
C ASP A 87 4.18 26.37 33.59
N PRO A 88 5.16 27.28 33.42
CA PRO A 88 6.43 26.95 32.77
C PRO A 88 7.21 25.81 33.45
N ALA A 89 7.15 25.69 34.78
CA ALA A 89 7.83 24.61 35.48
C ALA A 89 7.18 23.26 35.19
N THR A 90 5.86 23.22 35.10
CA THR A 90 5.10 22.05 34.66
C THR A 90 5.45 21.65 33.23
N LEU A 91 5.46 22.60 32.28
CA LEU A 91 5.88 22.32 30.89
C LEU A 91 7.31 21.80 30.82
N SER A 92 8.24 22.41 31.55
CA SER A 92 9.64 21.94 31.59
C SER A 92 9.73 20.51 32.13
N SER A 93 8.98 20.20 33.19
CA SER A 93 8.92 18.85 33.77
C SER A 93 8.32 17.82 32.81
N ILE A 94 7.29 18.20 32.01
CA ILE A 94 6.73 17.34 30.95
C ILE A 94 7.83 17.02 29.94
N CYS A 95 8.50 18.07 29.47
CA CYS A 95 9.51 17.95 28.42
C CYS A 95 10.66 17.04 28.87
N GLU A 96 11.25 17.33 30.04
CA GLU A 96 12.44 16.65 30.55
C GLU A 96 12.16 15.23 31.02
N LYS A 97 11.11 15.02 31.82
CA LYS A 97 10.90 13.76 32.54
C LYS A 97 9.94 12.80 31.85
N VAL A 98 9.11 13.29 30.94
CA VAL A 98 8.08 12.50 30.28
C VAL A 98 8.34 12.38 28.78
N VAL A 99 8.54 13.48 28.07
CA VAL A 99 8.66 13.45 26.61
C VAL A 99 10.01 12.89 26.16
N ILE A 100 11.13 13.50 26.58
CA ILE A 100 12.46 13.11 26.09
C ILE A 100 12.74 11.61 26.29
N PRO A 101 12.52 11.02 27.49
CA PRO A 101 12.79 9.58 27.70
C PRO A 101 11.94 8.65 26.84
N ASN A 102 10.75 9.10 26.43
CA ASN A 102 9.84 8.31 25.57
C ASN A 102 10.03 8.61 24.07
N MET A 103 10.91 9.56 23.72
CA MET A 103 11.32 9.86 22.34
C MET A 103 12.66 9.22 21.96
N GLU A 104 13.47 8.78 22.91
CA GLU A 104 14.76 8.12 22.62
C GLU A 104 14.59 6.83 21.81
N PHE A 105 15.63 6.49 21.04
CA PHE A 105 15.65 5.29 20.20
C PHE A 105 16.02 4.09 21.05
N ARG A 106 15.07 3.20 21.30
CA ARG A 106 15.24 2.06 22.21
C ARG A 106 15.84 0.86 21.48
N GLU A 107 16.38 -0.08 22.24
CA GLU A 107 16.87 -1.35 21.69
C GLU A 107 15.76 -2.12 20.95
N SER A 108 14.54 -2.14 21.48
CA SER A 108 13.39 -2.75 20.79
C SER A 108 13.03 -2.06 19.47
N ASP A 109 13.27 -0.75 19.37
CA ASP A 109 13.06 0.00 18.12
C ASP A 109 14.18 -0.34 17.12
N MET A 110 15.40 -0.64 17.60
CA MET A 110 16.53 -1.10 16.80
C MET A 110 16.32 -2.51 16.26
N GLU A 111 15.88 -3.43 17.12
CA GLU A 111 15.48 -4.79 16.71
C GLU A 111 14.43 -4.72 15.61
N LEU A 112 13.39 -3.88 15.76
CA LEU A 112 12.39 -3.69 14.71
C LEU A 112 12.99 -3.09 13.44
N PHE A 113 13.87 -2.09 13.56
CA PHE A 113 14.51 -1.42 12.43
C PHE A 113 15.42 -2.37 11.62
N GLU A 114 16.13 -3.28 12.29
CA GLU A 114 17.07 -4.23 11.67
C GLU A 114 16.38 -5.52 11.20
N ASP A 115 15.54 -6.11 12.05
CA ASP A 115 14.97 -7.43 11.82
C ASP A 115 13.64 -7.39 11.05
N ASN A 116 12.90 -6.26 11.12
CA ASN A 116 11.63 -6.09 10.40
C ASN A 116 11.47 -4.65 9.86
N PRO A 117 12.33 -4.25 8.90
CA PRO A 117 12.34 -2.89 8.35
C PRO A 117 11.01 -2.49 7.71
N GLU A 118 10.24 -3.45 7.20
CA GLU A 118 8.92 -3.22 6.60
C GLU A 118 7.92 -2.72 7.62
N GLU A 119 7.79 -3.44 8.73
CA GLU A 119 6.90 -3.08 9.81
C GLU A 119 7.30 -1.75 10.43
N TYR A 120 8.61 -1.49 10.53
CA TYR A 120 9.12 -0.17 10.94
C TYR A 120 8.64 0.94 9.99
N VAL A 121 8.83 0.76 8.67
CA VAL A 121 8.44 1.74 7.65
C VAL A 121 6.92 1.95 7.62
N ARG A 122 6.13 0.86 7.69
CA ARG A 122 4.67 0.89 7.69
C ARG A 122 4.13 1.69 8.88
N ARG A 123 4.61 1.38 10.09
CA ARG A 123 4.24 2.10 11.31
C ARG A 123 4.58 3.58 11.24
N ASP A 124 5.73 3.92 10.66
CA ASP A 124 6.25 5.28 10.66
C ASP A 124 5.70 6.18 9.53
N ILE A 125 5.64 5.67 8.30
CA ILE A 125 5.22 6.42 7.10
C ILE A 125 3.71 6.33 6.87
N GLU A 126 3.12 5.14 7.02
CA GLU A 126 1.71 4.89 6.68
C GLU A 126 0.77 5.17 7.86
N GLY A 127 1.31 5.23 9.08
CA GLY A 127 0.56 5.59 10.30
C GLY A 127 -0.50 4.55 10.68
N SER A 128 -0.33 3.31 10.22
CA SER A 128 -1.30 2.22 10.34
C SER A 128 -1.46 1.65 11.75
N ASP A 129 -0.48 1.89 12.64
CA ASP A 129 -0.56 1.48 14.04
C ASP A 129 -0.43 2.73 14.94
N VAL A 130 -1.56 3.09 15.55
CA VAL A 130 -1.64 4.00 16.70
C VAL A 130 -1.01 3.23 17.87
N ASP A 131 -0.12 3.86 18.66
CA ASP A 131 0.39 3.39 19.98
C ASP A 131 1.89 3.07 20.14
N THR A 132 2.81 3.60 19.32
CA THR A 132 4.23 3.65 19.76
C THR A 132 4.47 4.78 20.76
N ARG A 133 5.33 4.56 21.77
CA ARG A 133 5.65 5.59 22.77
C ARG A 133 6.19 6.86 22.14
N ARG A 134 7.11 6.70 21.18
CA ARG A 134 7.71 7.79 20.39
C ARG A 134 6.65 8.64 19.71
N ARG A 135 5.63 7.99 19.11
CA ARG A 135 4.55 8.70 18.45
C ARG A 135 3.64 9.41 19.45
N ALA A 136 3.22 8.74 20.51
CA ALA A 136 2.36 9.32 21.54
C ALA A 136 3.03 10.53 22.24
N ALA A 137 4.34 10.44 22.49
CA ALA A 137 5.14 11.55 23.02
C ALA A 137 5.17 12.73 22.03
N CYS A 138 5.36 12.47 20.72
CA CYS A 138 5.34 13.51 19.70
C CYS A 138 3.97 14.17 19.53
N ASP A 139 2.89 13.40 19.59
CA ASP A 139 1.54 13.93 19.49
C ASP A 139 1.23 14.82 20.71
N LEU A 140 1.68 14.44 21.92
CA LEU A 140 1.64 15.31 23.10
C LEU A 140 2.43 16.62 22.88
N VAL A 141 3.65 16.55 22.35
CA VAL A 141 4.47 17.73 22.02
C VAL A 141 3.74 18.63 21.03
N ARG A 142 3.17 18.07 19.96
CA ARG A 142 2.45 18.82 18.94
C ARG A 142 1.23 19.53 19.52
N THR A 143 0.46 18.85 20.37
CA THR A 143 -0.72 19.44 21.02
C THR A 143 -0.35 20.56 21.98
N LEU A 144 0.68 20.37 22.80
CA LEU A 144 1.17 21.42 23.69
C LEU A 144 1.74 22.61 22.91
N ALA A 145 2.50 22.37 21.84
CA ALA A 145 3.04 23.41 20.97
C ALA A 145 1.96 24.20 20.23
N ALA A 146 0.78 23.62 20.00
CA ALA A 146 -0.34 24.34 19.39
C ALA A 146 -0.91 25.45 20.30
N SER A 147 -0.80 25.32 21.63
CA SER A 147 -1.28 26.31 22.60
C SER A 147 -0.18 27.15 23.23
N TYR A 148 1.04 26.63 23.31
CA TYR A 148 2.17 27.22 24.05
C TYR A 148 3.44 27.32 23.19
N GLU A 149 3.30 27.67 21.91
CA GLU A 149 4.36 27.59 20.89
C GLU A 149 5.70 28.19 21.34
N ASP A 150 5.74 29.47 21.76
CA ASP A 150 7.00 30.13 22.17
C ASP A 150 7.67 29.46 23.38
N LYS A 151 6.87 29.08 24.39
CA LYS A 151 7.36 28.41 25.60
C LYS A 151 7.94 27.04 25.26
N MET A 152 7.22 26.27 24.46
CA MET A 152 7.62 24.92 24.04
C MET A 152 8.87 24.97 23.16
N MET A 153 8.97 25.94 22.25
CA MET A 153 10.18 26.11 21.43
C MET A 153 11.39 26.54 22.24
N ASN A 154 11.23 27.41 23.24
CA ASN A 154 12.35 27.79 24.10
C ASN A 154 12.84 26.58 24.92
N ILE A 155 11.93 25.86 25.58
CA ILE A 155 12.27 24.70 26.41
C ILE A 155 12.94 23.62 25.56
N PHE A 156 12.29 23.16 24.49
CA PHE A 156 12.86 22.09 23.65
C PHE A 156 14.06 22.55 22.83
N GLY A 157 14.14 23.83 22.45
CA GLY A 157 15.28 24.39 21.75
C GLY A 157 16.58 24.23 22.55
N GLN A 158 16.55 24.46 23.87
CA GLN A 158 17.70 24.26 24.75
C GLN A 158 18.15 22.78 24.78
N TYR A 159 17.21 21.84 24.89
CA TYR A 159 17.53 20.41 24.86
C TYR A 159 18.05 19.94 23.50
N VAL A 160 17.45 20.42 22.40
CA VAL A 160 17.93 20.15 21.03
C VAL A 160 19.37 20.63 20.87
N GLN A 161 19.69 21.86 21.29
CA GLN A 161 21.04 22.38 21.24
C GLN A 161 22.02 21.53 22.07
N LEU A 162 21.64 21.11 23.28
CA LEU A 162 22.46 20.26 24.13
C LEU A 162 22.74 18.89 23.47
N MET A 163 21.71 18.24 22.90
CA MET A 163 21.86 16.95 22.22
C MET A 163 22.73 17.06 20.95
N LEU A 164 22.57 18.13 20.18
CA LEU A 164 23.35 18.36 18.96
C LEU A 164 24.81 18.75 19.27
N ALA A 165 25.05 19.54 20.32
CA ALA A 165 26.39 19.88 20.78
C ALA A 165 27.16 18.62 21.24
N LYS A 166 26.49 17.77 22.04
CA LYS A 166 27.07 16.48 22.45
C LYS A 166 27.40 15.58 21.25
N TYR A 167 26.56 15.58 20.20
CA TYR A 167 26.86 14.86 18.97
C TYR A 167 28.07 15.45 18.23
N ALA A 168 28.20 16.78 18.17
CA ALA A 168 29.35 17.43 17.56
C ALA A 168 30.68 17.08 18.28
N GLU A 169 30.64 16.89 19.60
CA GLU A 169 31.80 16.48 20.40
C GLU A 169 32.12 14.98 20.30
N CYS A 170 31.11 14.13 20.47
CA CYS A 170 31.28 12.67 20.60
C CYS A 170 31.12 11.89 19.29
N GLY A 171 30.70 12.55 18.22
CA GLY A 171 30.46 11.96 16.90
C GLY A 171 29.46 10.81 16.95
N ALA A 172 29.78 9.72 16.24
CA ALA A 172 28.90 8.56 16.06
C ALA A 172 28.43 7.91 17.37
N SER A 173 29.19 8.02 18.47
CA SER A 173 28.79 7.42 19.76
C SER A 173 27.57 8.08 20.39
N ALA A 174 27.26 9.33 20.03
CA ALA A 174 26.11 10.09 20.53
C ALA A 174 24.94 10.14 19.53
N TRP A 175 24.87 9.22 18.57
CA TRP A 175 23.86 9.23 17.50
C TRP A 175 22.41 9.26 18.00
N ARG A 176 22.10 8.56 19.11
CA ARG A 176 20.74 8.54 19.70
C ARG A 176 20.24 9.92 20.10
N GLY A 177 21.14 10.78 20.60
CA GLY A 177 20.78 12.16 20.93
C GLY A 177 20.47 12.97 19.68
N LYS A 178 21.20 12.75 18.59
CA LYS A 178 20.94 13.41 17.31
C LYS A 178 19.63 12.95 16.66
N ASP A 179 19.33 11.65 16.68
CA ASP A 179 18.03 11.10 16.24
C ASP A 179 16.88 11.77 17.03
N ALA A 180 16.96 11.77 18.37
CA ALA A 180 15.93 12.39 19.22
C ALA A 180 15.77 13.90 18.92
N ALA A 181 16.88 14.62 18.71
CA ALA A 181 16.86 16.03 18.33
C ALA A 181 16.20 16.26 16.96
N MET A 182 16.56 15.48 15.93
CA MET A 182 15.98 15.59 14.59
C MET A 182 14.48 15.26 14.59
N TYR A 183 14.09 14.22 15.32
CA TYR A 183 12.70 13.80 15.46
C TYR A 183 11.84 14.84 16.18
N LEU A 184 12.38 15.46 17.23
CA LEU A 184 11.75 16.54 17.98
C LEU A 184 11.59 17.81 17.14
N VAL A 185 12.63 18.25 16.43
CA VAL A 185 12.54 19.41 15.52
C VAL A 185 11.51 19.17 14.42
N THR A 186 11.51 17.98 13.84
CA THR A 186 10.50 17.58 12.82
C THR A 186 9.08 17.69 13.37
N SER A 187 8.87 17.26 14.61
CA SER A 187 7.56 17.27 15.26
C SER A 187 7.12 18.68 15.65
N LEU A 188 8.03 19.48 16.20
CA LEU A 188 7.79 20.86 16.64
C LEU A 188 7.56 21.82 15.48
N ALA A 189 8.25 21.63 14.36
CA ALA A 189 8.14 22.52 13.22
C ALA A 189 6.88 22.26 12.38
N SER A 190 6.31 21.06 12.38
CA SER A 190 5.17 20.72 11.52
C SER A 190 3.86 21.41 11.93
N ARG A 191 3.15 22.05 10.96
CA ARG A 191 1.83 22.70 11.14
C ARG A 191 0.83 22.25 10.07
N GLY A 192 0.35 21.02 10.21
CA GLY A 192 -0.60 20.42 9.27
C GLY A 192 0.09 19.82 8.04
N SER A 193 -0.53 18.80 7.47
CA SER A 193 0.09 18.02 6.41
C SER A 193 -0.96 17.40 5.46
N THR A 194 -0.51 17.02 4.27
CA THR A 194 -1.25 16.22 3.31
C THR A 194 -0.40 15.06 2.82
N GLN A 195 -1.02 13.99 2.34
CA GLN A 195 -0.28 12.85 1.79
C GLN A 195 0.57 13.25 0.57
N ALA A 196 0.09 14.15 -0.28
CA ALA A 196 0.77 14.57 -1.51
C ALA A 196 1.93 15.55 -1.24
N ALA A 197 1.68 16.66 -0.53
CA ALA A 197 2.66 17.74 -0.34
C ALA A 197 3.50 17.59 0.94
N GLY A 198 3.16 16.66 1.83
CA GLY A 198 3.81 16.55 3.14
C GLY A 198 3.33 17.65 4.06
N VAL A 199 4.22 18.16 4.89
CA VAL A 199 3.93 19.32 5.75
C VAL A 199 3.72 20.55 4.89
N THR A 200 2.55 21.19 5.00
CA THR A 200 2.16 22.33 4.14
C THR A 200 2.36 23.68 4.82
N ARG A 201 2.48 23.71 6.14
CA ARG A 201 2.89 24.89 6.91
C ARG A 201 3.84 24.45 8.00
N ALA A 202 4.76 25.32 8.39
CA ALA A 202 5.66 25.08 9.50
C ALA A 202 5.67 26.25 10.50
N SER A 203 6.15 26.00 11.71
CA SER A 203 6.41 27.03 12.70
C SER A 203 7.45 28.03 12.18
N PRO A 204 7.22 29.35 12.29
CA PRO A 204 8.20 30.35 11.89
C PRO A 204 9.44 30.39 12.81
N LEU A 205 9.36 29.74 13.98
CA LEU A 205 10.44 29.68 14.97
C LEU A 205 11.56 28.69 14.59
N VAL A 206 11.37 27.90 13.53
CA VAL A 206 12.36 26.94 13.05
C VAL A 206 12.71 27.26 11.60
N ASP A 207 13.96 27.64 11.36
CA ASP A 207 14.50 27.71 10.00
C ASP A 207 14.78 26.30 9.47
N LEU A 208 13.83 25.78 8.69
CA LEU A 208 13.90 24.44 8.12
C LEU A 208 15.10 24.28 7.17
N ALA A 209 15.42 25.31 6.39
CA ALA A 209 16.48 25.25 5.39
C ALA A 209 17.86 25.25 6.06
N GLN A 210 18.04 26.10 7.08
CA GLN A 210 19.25 26.12 7.88
C GLN A 210 19.43 24.81 8.64
N PHE A 211 18.37 24.29 9.26
CA PHE A 211 18.43 23.01 9.98
C PHE A 211 18.78 21.86 9.03
N ALA A 212 18.17 21.82 7.84
CA ALA A 212 18.48 20.83 6.83
C ALA A 212 19.95 20.90 6.40
N THR A 213 20.45 22.09 6.12
CA THR A 213 21.84 22.30 5.68
C THR A 213 22.85 21.90 6.76
N THR A 214 22.55 22.21 8.03
CA THR A 214 23.50 22.04 9.13
C THR A 214 23.49 20.63 9.72
N HIS A 215 22.33 19.97 9.79
CA HIS A 215 22.17 18.73 10.54
C HIS A 215 21.67 17.53 9.71
N VAL A 216 20.96 17.77 8.60
CA VAL A 216 20.36 16.72 7.76
C VAL A 216 21.27 16.33 6.61
N LEU A 217 21.65 17.28 5.76
CA LEU A 217 22.49 17.02 4.58
C LEU A 217 23.83 16.35 4.91
N PRO A 218 24.56 16.73 5.99
CA PRO A 218 25.82 16.05 6.32
C PRO A 218 25.66 14.55 6.56
N GLU A 219 24.51 14.09 7.08
CA GLU A 219 24.27 12.65 7.29
C GLU A 219 24.02 11.90 5.97
N LEU A 220 23.37 12.56 5.01
CA LEU A 220 23.16 12.04 3.65
C LEU A 220 24.42 12.11 2.78
N GLN A 221 25.39 12.96 3.12
CA GLN A 221 26.64 13.11 2.37
C GLN A 221 27.74 12.16 2.84
N ARG A 222 27.50 11.38 3.90
CA ARG A 222 28.49 10.41 4.39
C ARG A 222 28.83 9.39 3.30
N PRO A 223 30.11 9.03 3.12
CA PRO A 223 30.53 8.14 2.04
C PRO A 223 29.87 6.75 2.08
N ASP A 224 29.71 6.17 3.27
CA ASP A 224 29.02 4.90 3.44
C ASP A 224 27.52 5.13 3.70
N VAL A 225 26.71 4.64 2.75
CA VAL A 225 25.23 4.69 2.80
C VAL A 225 24.62 3.81 3.89
N ASN A 226 25.40 2.89 4.49
CA ASN A 226 24.94 2.01 5.57
C ASN A 226 25.45 2.44 6.95
N GLU A 227 26.36 3.41 7.02
CA GLU A 227 26.85 3.94 8.30
C GLU A 227 25.75 4.75 8.99
N LEU A 228 25.53 4.52 10.29
CA LEU A 228 24.50 5.21 11.09
C LEU A 228 23.13 5.22 10.38
N PRO A 229 22.55 4.03 10.10
CA PRO A 229 21.39 3.90 9.21
C PRO A 229 20.15 4.61 9.78
N VAL A 230 20.02 4.69 11.10
CA VAL A 230 18.92 5.44 11.75
C VAL A 230 18.99 6.94 11.43
N LEU A 231 20.16 7.57 11.57
CA LEU A 231 20.32 9.00 11.25
C LEU A 231 20.09 9.30 9.77
N LYS A 232 20.45 8.36 8.88
CA LYS A 232 20.12 8.46 7.45
C LYS A 232 18.62 8.36 7.22
N ALA A 233 17.95 7.41 7.86
CA ALA A 233 16.50 7.30 7.79
C ALA A 233 15.83 8.60 8.29
N ASP A 234 16.29 9.17 9.41
CA ASP A 234 15.78 10.46 9.92
C ASP A 234 16.03 11.60 8.94
N ALA A 235 17.21 11.64 8.33
CA ALA A 235 17.57 12.67 7.37
C ALA A 235 16.71 12.59 6.10
N ILE A 236 16.52 11.39 5.54
CA ILE A 236 15.63 11.13 4.40
C ILE A 236 14.19 11.49 4.78
N LYS A 237 13.75 11.10 5.98
CA LYS A 237 12.42 11.41 6.50
C LYS A 237 12.20 12.91 6.67
N TYR A 238 13.21 13.67 7.08
CA TYR A 238 13.12 15.13 7.18
C TYR A 238 12.87 15.76 5.80
N VAL A 239 13.69 15.40 4.80
CA VAL A 239 13.53 15.85 3.41
C VAL A 239 12.16 15.46 2.88
N MET A 240 11.76 14.21 3.10
CA MET A 240 10.45 13.71 2.73
C MET A 240 9.31 14.48 3.43
N THR A 241 9.44 14.80 4.71
CA THR A 241 8.39 15.45 5.51
C THR A 241 8.16 16.90 5.10
N PHE A 242 9.23 17.68 4.92
CA PHE A 242 9.18 19.12 4.61
C PHE A 242 9.36 19.43 3.11
N ARG A 243 9.23 18.42 2.25
CA ARG A 243 9.47 18.50 0.80
C ARG A 243 8.84 19.68 0.05
N SER A 244 7.69 20.18 0.48
CA SER A 244 7.03 21.33 -0.14
C SER A 244 7.45 22.70 0.44
N LEU A 245 8.13 22.70 1.58
CA LEU A 245 8.61 23.90 2.29
C LEU A 245 10.11 24.13 2.15
N LEU A 246 10.88 23.09 1.83
CA LEU A 246 12.32 23.22 1.60
C LEU A 246 12.61 23.95 0.27
N PRO A 247 13.70 24.75 0.21
CA PRO A 247 14.11 25.42 -1.03
C PRO A 247 14.30 24.43 -2.18
N LYS A 248 13.89 24.84 -3.39
CA LYS A 248 13.99 23.98 -4.60
C LYS A 248 15.42 23.51 -4.86
N ASP A 249 16.41 24.38 -4.66
CA ASP A 249 17.81 24.04 -4.88
C ASP A 249 18.29 22.95 -3.90
N LEU A 250 17.81 22.98 -2.65
CA LEU A 250 18.09 21.96 -1.65
C LEU A 250 17.45 20.62 -2.06
N ILE A 251 16.20 20.64 -2.52
CA ILE A 251 15.52 19.44 -3.02
C ILE A 251 16.29 18.82 -4.19
N ILE A 252 16.68 19.63 -5.17
CA ILE A 252 17.45 19.17 -6.35
C ILE A 252 18.80 18.60 -5.91
N ALA A 253 19.54 19.29 -5.03
CA ALA A 253 20.81 18.82 -4.49
C ALA A 253 20.68 17.52 -3.67
N SER A 254 19.50 17.25 -3.10
CA SER A 254 19.21 16.03 -2.35
C SER A 254 19.00 14.81 -3.27
N VAL A 255 18.54 15.00 -4.51
CA VAL A 255 18.20 13.91 -5.44
C VAL A 255 19.34 12.89 -5.63
N PRO A 256 20.58 13.27 -5.99
CA PRO A 256 21.66 12.29 -6.14
C PRO A 256 22.00 11.56 -4.83
N LEU A 257 21.83 12.22 -3.68
CA LEU A 257 22.01 11.60 -2.37
C LEU A 257 20.89 10.59 -2.09
N LEU A 258 19.63 10.93 -2.34
CA LEU A 258 18.52 9.99 -2.17
C LEU A 258 18.68 8.76 -3.07
N ILE A 259 19.13 8.94 -4.32
CA ILE A 259 19.40 7.85 -5.26
C ILE A 259 20.51 6.92 -4.74
N SER A 260 21.57 7.45 -4.11
CA SER A 260 22.60 6.60 -3.53
C SER A 260 22.06 5.76 -2.37
N HIS A 261 21.13 6.31 -1.57
CA HIS A 261 20.51 5.63 -0.44
C HIS A 261 19.48 4.57 -0.84
N VAL A 262 18.89 4.62 -2.04
CA VAL A 262 18.11 3.51 -2.62
C VAL A 262 18.95 2.23 -2.78
N ARG A 263 20.28 2.37 -2.89
CA ARG A 263 21.23 1.24 -2.90
C ARG A 263 21.70 0.82 -1.50
N GLY A 264 21.14 1.43 -0.45
CA GLY A 264 21.37 1.05 0.95
C GLY A 264 20.68 -0.26 1.31
N ARG A 265 20.40 -0.46 2.60
CA ARG A 265 19.76 -1.68 3.13
C ARG A 265 18.63 -1.34 4.10
N GLY A 266 17.70 -2.28 4.25
CA GLY A 266 16.59 -2.19 5.21
C GLY A 266 15.81 -0.90 5.07
N VAL A 267 15.53 -0.25 6.19
CA VAL A 267 14.72 0.99 6.25
C VAL A 267 15.28 2.11 5.37
N VAL A 268 16.61 2.27 5.28
CA VAL A 268 17.25 3.37 4.51
C VAL A 268 16.94 3.25 3.03
N GLN A 269 16.96 2.03 2.49
CA GLN A 269 16.61 1.75 1.10
C GLN A 269 15.16 2.14 0.81
N THR A 270 14.23 1.65 1.62
CA THR A 270 12.80 1.92 1.46
C THR A 270 12.49 3.41 1.62
N TYR A 271 13.10 4.08 2.61
CA TYR A 271 12.95 5.52 2.80
C TYR A 271 13.48 6.31 1.61
N GLY A 272 14.63 5.92 1.05
CA GLY A 272 15.17 6.54 -0.16
C GLY A 272 14.20 6.43 -1.34
N ALA A 273 13.64 5.26 -1.57
CA ALA A 273 12.65 5.01 -2.62
C ALA A 273 11.35 5.81 -2.38
N CYS A 274 10.80 5.79 -1.16
CA CYS A 274 9.62 6.55 -0.76
C CYS A 274 9.83 8.07 -0.89
N ALA A 275 11.00 8.58 -0.52
CA ALA A 275 11.28 10.01 -0.63
C ALA A 275 11.29 10.47 -2.09
N LEU A 276 11.95 9.72 -2.97
CA LEU A 276 11.96 10.00 -4.41
C LEU A 276 10.56 9.90 -5.02
N GLU A 277 9.79 8.86 -4.66
CA GLU A 277 8.38 8.71 -5.06
C GLU A 277 7.56 9.96 -4.71
N LYS A 278 7.62 10.40 -3.44
CA LYS A 278 6.83 11.54 -2.96
C LYS A 278 7.27 12.87 -3.55
N LEU A 279 8.56 13.03 -3.86
CA LEU A 279 9.08 14.21 -4.56
C LEU A 279 8.56 14.29 -6.00
N ILE A 280 8.51 13.16 -6.70
CA ILE A 280 7.98 13.08 -8.08
C ILE A 280 6.46 13.26 -8.06
N ALA A 281 5.75 12.49 -7.23
CA ALA A 281 4.29 12.51 -7.16
C ALA A 281 3.72 13.85 -6.70
N GLY A 282 4.41 14.54 -5.78
CA GLY A 282 4.02 15.88 -5.32
C GLY A 282 4.36 17.01 -6.29
N GLY A 283 5.06 16.74 -7.40
CA GLY A 283 5.45 17.74 -8.39
C GLY A 283 6.66 18.61 -7.98
N MET A 284 7.36 18.25 -6.90
CA MET A 284 8.60 18.91 -6.47
C MET A 284 9.76 18.60 -7.41
N LEU A 285 9.77 17.40 -8.00
CA LEU A 285 10.76 16.97 -8.97
C LEU A 285 10.10 16.75 -10.34
N GLN A 286 10.20 17.76 -11.20
CA GLN A 286 9.67 17.73 -12.56
C GLN A 286 10.64 17.05 -13.53
N ARG A 287 10.14 16.63 -14.71
CA ARG A 287 10.93 15.92 -15.73
C ARG A 287 12.29 16.55 -16.01
N ALA A 288 12.35 17.86 -16.19
CA ALA A 288 13.60 18.56 -16.53
C ALA A 288 14.69 18.38 -15.46
N ALA A 289 14.32 18.37 -14.19
CA ALA A 289 15.25 18.18 -13.07
C ALA A 289 15.55 16.68 -12.81
N LEU A 290 14.64 15.78 -13.18
CA LEU A 290 14.84 14.33 -13.02
C LEU A 290 15.70 13.73 -14.14
N GLN A 291 15.59 14.25 -15.37
CA GLN A 291 16.23 13.69 -16.57
C GLN A 291 17.73 13.42 -16.42
N PRO A 292 18.56 14.32 -15.83
CA PRO A 292 19.99 14.06 -15.65
C PRO A 292 20.30 12.87 -14.73
N HIS A 293 19.37 12.54 -13.83
CA HIS A 293 19.51 11.49 -12.83
C HIS A 293 18.76 10.20 -13.20
N ALA A 294 18.00 10.20 -14.30
CA ALA A 294 17.15 9.09 -14.73
C ALA A 294 17.91 7.75 -14.75
N ALA A 295 19.11 7.75 -15.31
CA ALA A 295 19.96 6.56 -15.41
C ALA A 295 20.34 5.99 -14.05
N ALA A 296 20.81 6.85 -13.16
CA ALA A 296 21.24 6.45 -11.83
C ALA A 296 20.05 5.96 -10.99
N LEU A 297 18.92 6.65 -11.07
CA LEU A 297 17.68 6.30 -10.36
C LEU A 297 17.12 4.97 -10.82
N LEU A 298 16.96 4.77 -12.13
CA LEU A 298 16.41 3.53 -12.68
C LEU A 298 17.34 2.35 -12.39
N ALA A 299 18.67 2.54 -12.46
CA ALA A 299 19.62 1.51 -12.05
C ALA A 299 19.53 1.19 -10.54
N ALA A 300 19.31 2.19 -9.68
CA ALA A 300 19.15 1.98 -8.24
C ALA A 300 17.84 1.26 -7.90
N LEU A 301 16.71 1.66 -8.50
CA LEU A 301 15.42 0.98 -8.35
C LEU A 301 15.47 -0.45 -8.91
N HIS A 302 16.14 -0.65 -10.04
CA HIS A 302 16.37 -1.98 -10.60
C HIS A 302 17.20 -2.83 -9.62
N TRP A 303 18.26 -2.26 -9.04
CA TRP A 303 19.06 -2.95 -8.03
C TRP A 303 18.20 -3.34 -6.83
N CYS A 304 17.32 -2.45 -6.36
CA CYS A 304 16.40 -2.72 -5.28
C CYS A 304 15.48 -3.93 -5.60
N LEU A 305 14.79 -3.91 -6.75
CA LEU A 305 13.97 -5.03 -7.20
C LEU A 305 14.77 -6.35 -7.30
N ARG A 306 16.05 -6.29 -7.71
CA ARG A 306 16.92 -7.47 -7.84
C ARG A 306 17.52 -7.94 -6.52
N TYR A 307 17.82 -7.02 -5.60
CA TYR A 307 18.40 -7.32 -4.30
C TYR A 307 17.35 -8.01 -3.42
N THR A 308 16.12 -7.51 -3.43
CA THR A 308 14.98 -8.16 -2.78
C THR A 308 14.80 -9.58 -3.35
N GLN A 309 14.78 -9.74 -4.68
CA GLN A 309 14.82 -11.08 -5.33
C GLN A 309 16.02 -11.96 -4.94
N LYS A 310 17.25 -11.42 -4.84
CA LYS A 310 18.45 -12.21 -4.49
C LYS A 310 18.56 -12.59 -3.01
N VAL A 311 18.01 -11.80 -2.10
CA VAL A 311 17.82 -12.21 -0.71
C VAL A 311 16.87 -13.42 -0.65
N HIS A 312 15.97 -13.58 -1.63
CA HIS A 312 15.12 -14.75 -1.79
C HIS A 312 15.82 -15.98 -2.41
N THR A 313 16.94 -15.82 -3.15
CA THR A 313 17.63 -16.94 -3.83
C THR A 313 18.95 -17.36 -3.16
N ASN A 314 19.69 -16.44 -2.52
CA ASN A 314 20.99 -16.71 -1.90
C ASN A 314 20.98 -16.32 -0.41
N LEU A 315 20.75 -17.32 0.44
CA LEU A 315 20.96 -17.23 1.89
C LEU A 315 22.44 -17.26 2.31
N GLU A 316 23.37 -17.09 1.35
CA GLU A 316 24.82 -16.99 1.60
C GLU A 316 25.27 -15.68 2.27
N LYS A 317 24.36 -14.71 2.48
CA LYS A 317 24.67 -13.48 3.21
C LYS A 317 24.26 -13.50 4.68
N LEU A 318 24.02 -14.66 5.29
CA LEU A 318 23.93 -14.76 6.76
C LEU A 318 25.30 -14.81 7.47
N HIS A 319 26.42 -14.70 6.74
CA HIS A 319 27.78 -14.68 7.30
C HIS A 319 28.07 -13.54 8.29
N TRP A 320 27.18 -12.54 8.41
CA TRP A 320 27.39 -11.40 9.31
C TRP A 320 26.91 -11.62 10.76
N TYR A 321 26.20 -12.73 11.05
CA TYR A 321 25.69 -13.03 12.40
C TYR A 321 26.69 -13.80 13.29
N LEU A 322 27.88 -14.16 12.81
CA LEU A 322 28.93 -14.76 13.64
C LEU A 322 29.96 -13.67 13.98
N PRO A 323 30.18 -13.33 15.27
CA PRO A 323 31.35 -12.55 15.64
C PRO A 323 32.59 -13.37 15.30
N ASP A 324 33.65 -12.72 14.81
CA ASP A 324 34.98 -13.33 14.62
C ASP A 324 35.44 -14.01 15.93
N VAL A 325 35.28 -15.33 16.02
CA VAL A 325 35.85 -16.16 17.10
C VAL A 325 37.29 -16.51 16.74
N GLU A 326 38.09 -15.50 16.43
CA GLU A 326 39.55 -15.63 16.33
C GLU A 326 40.20 -14.39 16.95
N SER A 327 40.05 -14.21 18.27
CA SER A 327 41.07 -13.57 19.15
C SER A 327 40.50 -13.01 20.46
N ASN A 328 40.02 -13.85 21.38
CA ASN A 328 40.18 -13.51 22.80
C ASN A 328 40.09 -14.72 23.73
N PRO A 329 41.16 -15.11 24.44
CA PRO A 329 41.10 -16.17 25.43
C PRO A 329 40.76 -15.55 26.79
N ARG A 330 39.59 -15.86 27.37
CA ARG A 330 39.31 -15.64 28.82
C ARG A 330 37.99 -16.30 29.27
N PRO A 331 37.75 -16.51 30.58
CA PRO A 331 37.90 -17.82 31.20
C PRO A 331 36.65 -18.31 31.97
N HIS A 332 36.67 -19.61 32.31
CA HIS A 332 35.91 -20.30 33.37
C HIS A 332 34.42 -19.97 33.55
N THR A 333 33.57 -20.82 32.97
CA THR A 333 32.22 -21.09 33.49
C THR A 333 32.01 -22.59 33.72
N ARG A 334 31.43 -22.87 34.89
CA ARG A 334 31.27 -24.16 35.57
C ARG A 334 30.53 -25.22 34.76
N GLU A 335 30.98 -26.46 34.95
CA GLU A 335 30.40 -27.70 34.47
C GLU A 335 28.92 -27.88 34.87
N VAL A 336 28.08 -28.26 33.89
CA VAL A 336 26.81 -28.95 34.12
C VAL A 336 26.72 -30.11 33.12
N GLY A 337 26.82 -31.34 33.63
CA GLY A 337 26.19 -32.58 33.15
C GLY A 337 26.36 -33.00 31.68
N SER A 338 27.24 -33.97 31.45
CA SER A 338 27.42 -34.70 30.19
C SER A 338 26.17 -35.49 29.72
N LEU A 339 25.75 -35.28 28.47
CA LEU A 339 24.82 -36.14 27.70
C LEU A 339 25.59 -36.90 26.59
N PRO A 340 25.12 -38.09 26.16
CA PRO A 340 25.97 -39.10 25.51
C PRO A 340 26.26 -38.79 24.03
N THR A 341 27.51 -39.00 23.64
CA THR A 341 28.04 -38.85 22.29
C THR A 341 27.71 -40.07 21.43
N GLY A 342 26.66 -39.98 20.61
CA GLY A 342 26.38 -40.94 19.53
C GLY A 342 25.20 -40.49 18.65
N PRO A 343 25.23 -40.72 17.32
CA PRO A 343 24.17 -40.25 16.43
C PRO A 343 22.85 -40.99 16.69
N PRO A 344 21.68 -40.31 16.63
CA PRO A 344 20.39 -40.95 16.91
C PRO A 344 19.97 -41.89 15.77
N ARG A 345 19.39 -43.05 16.12
CA ARG A 345 18.93 -44.07 15.16
C ARG A 345 17.60 -43.66 14.49
N ARG A 346 17.51 -43.82 13.16
CA ARG A 346 16.38 -43.50 12.23
C ARG A 346 14.92 -43.64 12.71
N LYS A 347 14.60 -44.45 13.72
CA LYS A 347 13.23 -44.59 14.26
C LYS A 347 12.85 -43.48 15.26
N SER A 348 13.81 -42.78 15.87
CA SER A 348 13.53 -41.70 16.85
C SER A 348 13.16 -40.37 16.19
N GLN A 349 13.55 -40.12 14.94
CA GLN A 349 13.26 -38.87 14.22
C GLN A 349 11.79 -38.71 13.84
N LYS A 350 11.09 -39.81 13.52
CA LYS A 350 9.66 -39.79 13.19
C LYS A 350 8.79 -39.43 14.40
N VAL A 351 9.09 -40.02 15.56
CA VAL A 351 8.40 -39.72 16.83
C VAL A 351 8.66 -38.28 17.29
N TYR A 352 9.85 -37.73 17.01
CA TYR A 352 10.16 -36.32 17.30
C TYR A 352 9.38 -35.34 16.41
N MET A 353 9.20 -35.64 15.12
CA MET A 353 8.40 -34.81 14.20
C MET A 353 6.89 -34.88 14.49
N ASP A 354 6.37 -36.06 14.87
CA ASP A 354 4.97 -36.20 15.29
C ASP A 354 4.71 -35.43 16.62
N ASN A 355 5.70 -35.33 17.51
CA ASN A 355 5.61 -34.53 18.74
C ASN A 355 5.69 -33.01 18.52
N ILE A 356 6.29 -32.53 17.42
CA ILE A 356 6.28 -31.11 17.03
C ILE A 356 4.85 -30.64 16.72
N ILE A 357 4.00 -31.54 16.19
CA ILE A 357 2.59 -31.24 15.88
C ILE A 357 1.73 -31.20 17.17
N PHE A 358 2.13 -31.90 18.23
CA PHE A 358 1.39 -31.95 19.49
C PHE A 358 1.72 -30.78 20.46
N MET A 359 2.84 -30.08 20.26
CA MET A 359 3.31 -29.01 21.16
C MET A 359 3.02 -27.59 20.69
N TYR A 360 1.87 -27.37 20.05
CA TYR A 360 1.25 -26.03 20.02
C TYR A 360 0.67 -25.72 21.41
N GLY A 361 1.52 -25.30 22.37
CA GLY A 361 1.02 -24.87 23.69
C GLY A 361 1.97 -24.77 24.88
N ARG A 362 3.29 -25.01 24.78
CA ARG A 362 4.20 -24.84 25.94
C ARG A 362 5.55 -24.19 25.57
N GLU A 363 5.80 -23.04 26.21
CA GLU A 363 6.86 -22.03 26.01
C GLU A 363 8.33 -22.51 26.11
N ALA A 364 8.61 -23.81 26.32
CA ALA A 364 9.97 -24.31 26.54
C ALA A 364 10.50 -25.25 25.44
N GLY A 365 9.67 -25.64 24.47
CA GLY A 365 10.04 -26.59 23.41
C GLY A 365 10.54 -25.96 22.09
N GLU A 366 10.15 -24.72 21.81
CA GLU A 366 10.33 -24.06 20.50
C GLU A 366 11.82 -23.78 20.19
N ASP A 367 12.58 -23.30 21.18
CA ASP A 367 14.03 -23.00 21.08
C ASP A 367 14.91 -24.24 20.88
N SER A 368 14.50 -25.37 21.47
CA SER A 368 15.23 -26.65 21.39
C SER A 368 15.05 -27.30 20.02
N VAL A 369 13.87 -27.20 19.43
CA VAL A 369 13.56 -27.77 18.11
C VAL A 369 14.33 -27.04 17.00
N LEU A 370 14.36 -25.70 17.01
CA LEU A 370 15.09 -24.92 16.00
C LEU A 370 16.62 -25.10 16.12
N ARG A 371 17.16 -25.19 17.35
CA ARG A 371 18.58 -25.57 17.58
C ARG A 371 18.91 -27.01 17.19
N THR A 372 17.95 -27.92 17.23
CA THR A 372 18.16 -29.32 16.82
C THR A 372 18.12 -29.44 15.29
N LEU A 373 17.28 -28.63 14.61
CA LEU A 373 17.24 -28.52 13.16
C LEU A 373 18.51 -27.87 12.59
N SER A 374 19.13 -26.92 13.31
CA SER A 374 20.40 -26.32 12.89
C SER A 374 21.60 -27.26 12.96
N CYS A 375 21.47 -28.39 13.68
CA CYS A 375 22.49 -29.43 13.78
C CYS A 375 22.37 -30.54 12.69
N LEU A 376 21.42 -30.46 11.76
CA LEU A 376 21.21 -31.50 10.75
C LEU A 376 22.27 -31.43 9.62
N GLN A 377 23.07 -32.49 9.46
CA GLN A 377 23.99 -32.67 8.33
C GLN A 377 23.33 -33.45 7.16
N ASP A 378 24.01 -33.45 5.99
CA ASP A 378 23.66 -33.85 4.60
C ASP A 378 22.72 -35.06 4.36
N GLY A 379 22.36 -35.86 5.36
CA GLY A 379 21.46 -37.02 5.24
C GLY A 379 19.96 -36.74 5.42
N SER A 380 19.52 -35.48 5.50
CA SER A 380 18.18 -35.09 5.97
C SER A 380 17.22 -34.59 4.87
N LEU A 381 17.62 -34.67 3.60
CA LEU A 381 16.94 -34.09 2.44
C LEU A 381 15.49 -34.56 2.22
N SER A 382 15.16 -35.80 2.57
CA SER A 382 13.79 -36.32 2.41
C SER A 382 12.77 -35.69 3.37
N TYR A 383 13.22 -35.03 4.45
CA TYR A 383 12.35 -34.43 5.46
C TYR A 383 12.15 -32.92 5.25
N LEU A 384 13.04 -32.27 4.50
CA LEU A 384 12.94 -30.84 4.16
C LEU A 384 11.70 -30.55 3.31
N GLY A 385 11.34 -31.46 2.38
CA GLY A 385 10.13 -31.34 1.56
C GLY A 385 8.83 -31.22 2.38
N ASP A 386 8.72 -31.92 3.51
CA ASP A 386 7.55 -31.88 4.39
C ASP A 386 7.61 -30.74 5.44
N ALA A 387 8.82 -30.26 5.77
CA ALA A 387 9.05 -29.21 6.75
C ALA A 387 8.93 -27.80 6.14
N LEU A 388 9.32 -27.62 4.87
CA LEU A 388 9.34 -26.34 4.16
C LEU A 388 7.95 -25.67 4.08
N PRO A 389 6.86 -26.35 3.69
CA PRO A 389 5.53 -25.75 3.69
C PRO A 389 5.08 -25.30 5.09
N LYS A 390 5.51 -26.01 6.13
CA LYS A 390 5.18 -25.71 7.53
C LYS A 390 5.99 -24.51 8.03
N LEU A 391 7.28 -24.41 7.70
CA LEU A 391 8.11 -23.25 8.02
C LEU A 391 7.63 -21.99 7.28
N ALA A 392 7.27 -22.11 6.00
CA ALA A 392 6.64 -21.02 5.24
C ALA A 392 5.29 -20.60 5.84
N HIS A 393 4.47 -21.56 6.28
CA HIS A 393 3.23 -21.27 6.99
C HIS A 393 3.49 -20.55 8.32
N MET A 394 4.45 -21.01 9.12
CA MET A 394 4.86 -20.35 10.37
C MET A 394 5.36 -18.93 10.11
N LEU A 395 6.14 -18.72 9.05
CA LEU A 395 6.58 -17.38 8.64
C LEU A 395 5.39 -16.49 8.25
N SER A 396 4.40 -17.04 7.55
CA SER A 396 3.17 -16.29 7.20
C SER A 396 2.34 -15.89 8.43
N VAL A 397 2.39 -16.68 9.50
CA VAL A 397 1.71 -16.40 10.78
C VAL A 397 2.50 -15.37 11.58
N VAL A 398 3.83 -15.50 11.63
CA VAL A 398 4.74 -14.54 12.26
C VAL A 398 4.67 -13.17 11.58
N ALA A 399 4.65 -13.13 10.25
CA ALA A 399 4.52 -11.88 9.49
C ALA A 399 3.23 -11.12 9.81
N LYS A 400 2.16 -11.82 10.20
CA LYS A 400 0.90 -11.20 10.63
C LYS A 400 0.91 -10.74 12.09
N ASN A 401 1.83 -11.23 12.93
CA ASN A 401 1.88 -10.89 14.35
C ASN A 401 3.27 -11.17 14.98
N PRO A 402 4.27 -10.29 14.78
CA PRO A 402 5.67 -10.55 15.11
C PRO A 402 5.98 -10.30 16.60
N CYS A 403 5.24 -10.92 17.51
CA CYS A 403 5.31 -10.64 18.95
C CYS A 403 6.51 -11.27 19.68
N LYS A 404 7.37 -12.06 19.01
CA LYS A 404 8.50 -12.79 19.64
C LYS A 404 9.80 -12.70 18.82
N PRO A 405 10.69 -11.73 19.08
CA PRO A 405 11.92 -11.51 18.32
C PRO A 405 12.84 -12.74 18.25
N HIS A 406 13.05 -13.44 19.37
CA HIS A 406 13.92 -14.64 19.40
C HIS A 406 13.39 -15.79 18.56
N PHE A 407 12.07 -16.03 18.57
CA PHE A 407 11.45 -17.07 17.75
C PHE A 407 11.57 -16.74 16.26
N ASN A 408 11.38 -15.46 15.91
CA ASN A 408 11.55 -14.99 14.53
C ASN A 408 13.00 -15.20 14.08
N HIS A 409 13.99 -14.83 14.90
CA HIS A 409 15.40 -15.04 14.61
C HIS A 409 15.72 -16.51 14.29
N TYR A 410 15.32 -17.45 15.14
CA TYR A 410 15.55 -18.88 14.92
C TYR A 410 14.74 -19.45 13.75
N LEU A 411 13.54 -18.93 13.48
CA LEU A 411 12.74 -19.29 12.30
C LEU A 411 13.44 -18.85 11.01
N PHE A 412 13.97 -17.63 10.98
CA PHE A 412 14.77 -17.11 9.86
C PHE A 412 16.09 -17.86 9.70
N GLU A 413 16.79 -18.20 10.79
CA GLU A 413 18.00 -19.02 10.76
C GLU A 413 17.73 -20.43 10.23
N THR A 414 16.62 -21.04 10.65
CA THR A 414 16.19 -22.37 10.19
C THR A 414 15.77 -22.36 8.72
N LEU A 415 15.03 -21.34 8.29
CA LEU A 415 14.72 -21.12 6.87
C LEU A 415 16.00 -20.88 6.06
N SER A 416 16.94 -20.10 6.61
CA SER A 416 18.23 -19.82 5.99
C SER A 416 19.02 -21.09 5.70
N LEU A 417 19.16 -21.93 6.73
CA LEU A 417 19.87 -23.19 6.65
C LEU A 417 19.15 -24.20 5.74
N ALA A 418 17.82 -24.28 5.85
CA ALA A 418 17.00 -25.17 5.03
C ALA A 418 17.21 -24.91 3.52
N VAL A 419 17.25 -23.65 3.10
CA VAL A 419 17.47 -23.30 1.69
C VAL A 419 18.91 -23.53 1.30
N SER A 420 19.89 -23.14 2.13
CA SER A 420 21.31 -23.41 1.84
C SER A 420 21.56 -24.90 1.56
N LEU A 421 20.89 -25.78 2.30
CA LEU A 421 20.94 -27.22 2.09
C LEU A 421 20.18 -27.68 0.83
N VAL A 422 19.01 -27.09 0.53
CA VAL A 422 18.22 -27.40 -0.67
C VAL A 422 18.91 -26.92 -1.94
N THR A 423 19.45 -25.70 -1.96
CA THR A 423 20.19 -25.09 -3.08
C THR A 423 21.40 -25.93 -3.48
N LYS A 424 22.08 -26.56 -2.53
CA LYS A 424 23.22 -27.46 -2.79
C LYS A 424 22.80 -28.82 -3.38
N SER A 425 21.56 -29.25 -3.17
CA SER A 425 21.15 -30.64 -3.39
C SER A 425 20.11 -30.81 -4.50
N ASN A 426 19.23 -29.83 -4.70
CA ASN A 426 18.21 -29.80 -5.74
C ASN A 426 17.91 -28.34 -6.18
N PRO A 427 18.59 -27.84 -7.23
CA PRO A 427 18.40 -26.49 -7.74
C PRO A 427 16.97 -26.20 -8.20
N ASP A 428 16.22 -27.22 -8.65
CA ASP A 428 14.86 -27.06 -9.14
C ASP A 428 13.83 -26.86 -8.01
N ALA A 429 14.16 -27.26 -6.77
CA ALA A 429 13.31 -27.03 -5.60
C ALA A 429 13.35 -25.57 -5.09
N ILE A 430 14.29 -24.77 -5.58
CA ILE A 430 14.41 -23.34 -5.24
C ILE A 430 13.19 -22.57 -5.72
N SER A 431 12.65 -22.87 -6.91
CA SER A 431 11.49 -22.14 -7.44
C SER A 431 10.24 -22.35 -6.58
N ALA A 432 10.05 -23.55 -6.03
CA ALA A 432 8.93 -23.86 -5.13
C ALA A 432 9.08 -23.14 -3.77
N PHE A 433 10.31 -22.88 -3.34
CA PHE A 433 10.60 -22.12 -2.14
C PHE A 433 10.43 -20.61 -2.34
N GLU A 434 10.93 -20.08 -3.46
CA GLU A 434 10.68 -18.72 -3.90
C GLU A 434 9.18 -18.44 -3.98
N ASP A 435 8.42 -19.34 -4.62
CA ASP A 435 6.95 -19.26 -4.70
C ASP A 435 6.27 -19.22 -3.32
N ALA A 436 6.81 -19.93 -2.32
CA ALA A 436 6.24 -19.98 -0.96
C ALA A 436 6.58 -18.76 -0.11
N LEU A 437 7.75 -18.15 -0.32
CA LEU A 437 8.23 -16.99 0.43
C LEU A 437 7.80 -15.66 -0.18
N PHE A 438 7.66 -15.57 -1.50
CA PHE A 438 7.36 -14.34 -2.21
C PHE A 438 6.09 -13.61 -1.71
N PRO A 439 4.98 -14.28 -1.33
CA PRO A 439 3.80 -13.61 -0.79
C PRO A 439 4.04 -12.85 0.51
N ILE A 440 5.08 -13.24 1.27
CA ILE A 440 5.45 -12.60 2.55
C ILE A 440 6.24 -11.31 2.29
N PHE A 441 6.96 -11.22 1.16
CA PHE A 441 7.82 -10.09 0.78
C PHE A 441 7.17 -9.08 -0.16
N GLN A 442 5.88 -9.24 -0.47
CA GLN A 442 5.10 -8.29 -1.28
C GLN A 442 5.04 -6.88 -0.66
N GLU A 443 5.20 -6.76 0.67
CA GLU A 443 5.23 -5.48 1.38
C GLU A 443 6.50 -4.67 1.10
N ILE A 444 7.69 -5.30 1.07
CA ILE A 444 8.96 -4.65 0.65
C ILE A 444 8.80 -3.97 -0.71
N LEU A 445 8.30 -4.73 -1.68
CA LEU A 445 8.28 -4.32 -3.09
C LEU A 445 7.19 -3.29 -3.40
N GLN A 446 6.22 -3.06 -2.51
CA GLN A 446 5.14 -2.10 -2.76
C GLN A 446 5.68 -0.69 -2.98
N ASN A 447 6.53 -0.22 -2.07
CA ASN A 447 7.12 1.11 -2.15
C ASN A 447 8.07 1.24 -3.35
N ASP A 448 8.80 0.16 -3.68
CA ASP A 448 9.73 0.14 -4.80
C ASP A 448 9.02 0.16 -6.15
N VAL A 449 7.97 -0.66 -6.32
CA VAL A 449 7.15 -0.68 -7.54
C VAL A 449 6.40 0.65 -7.70
N GLN A 450 5.93 1.25 -6.61
CA GLN A 450 5.35 2.59 -6.66
C GLN A 450 6.38 3.64 -7.08
N ALA A 451 7.61 3.61 -6.56
CA ALA A 451 8.68 4.51 -6.98
C ALA A 451 9.05 4.31 -8.47
N VAL A 452 9.06 3.07 -8.96
CA VAL A 452 9.24 2.75 -10.38
C VAL A 452 8.10 3.35 -11.22
N LEU A 453 6.84 3.13 -10.83
CA LEU A 453 5.67 3.70 -11.51
C LEU A 453 5.78 5.21 -11.67
N ARG A 454 6.08 5.93 -10.57
CA ARG A 454 6.23 7.39 -10.59
C ARG A 454 7.40 7.85 -11.45
N THR A 455 8.52 7.15 -11.38
CA THR A 455 9.71 7.45 -12.20
C THR A 455 9.41 7.30 -13.69
N LEU A 456 8.77 6.20 -14.10
CA LEU A 456 8.35 5.95 -15.49
C LEU A 456 7.33 7.00 -15.94
N SER A 457 6.34 7.31 -15.09
CA SER A 457 5.31 8.31 -15.38
C SER A 457 5.89 9.72 -15.58
N CYS A 458 6.90 10.08 -14.80
CA CYS A 458 7.58 11.38 -14.94
C CYS A 458 8.45 11.44 -16.20
N LEU A 459 9.27 10.41 -16.44
CA LEU A 459 10.25 10.38 -17.54
C LEU A 459 9.63 10.10 -18.93
N GLN A 460 8.55 9.31 -18.99
CA GLN A 460 7.93 8.84 -20.24
C GLN A 460 8.98 8.28 -21.22
N ASP A 461 9.11 8.85 -22.42
CA ASP A 461 10.03 8.40 -23.47
C ASP A 461 11.51 8.33 -22.99
N GLY A 462 11.89 9.14 -22.00
CA GLY A 462 13.22 9.10 -21.38
C GLY A 462 13.55 7.83 -20.58
N SER A 463 12.55 6.96 -20.36
CA SER A 463 12.71 5.68 -19.64
C SER A 463 12.86 4.45 -20.55
N LEU A 464 12.69 4.60 -21.87
CA LEU A 464 12.61 3.48 -22.83
C LEU A 464 13.84 2.56 -22.79
N SER A 465 15.04 3.11 -22.64
CA SER A 465 16.29 2.34 -22.57
C SER A 465 16.38 1.41 -21.35
N TYR A 466 15.54 1.62 -20.34
CA TYR A 466 15.54 0.82 -19.10
C TYR A 466 14.40 -0.20 -19.05
N LEU A 467 13.35 0.02 -19.84
CA LEU A 467 12.19 -0.87 -19.86
C LEU A 467 12.55 -2.27 -20.39
N GLY A 468 13.53 -2.38 -21.28
CA GLY A 468 14.01 -3.66 -21.80
C GLY A 468 14.41 -4.66 -20.70
N ASP A 469 15.14 -4.21 -19.67
CA ASP A 469 15.57 -5.09 -18.59
C ASP A 469 14.56 -5.18 -17.42
N ALA A 470 13.69 -4.18 -17.26
CA ALA A 470 12.71 -4.12 -16.18
C ALA A 470 11.48 -4.99 -16.45
N LEU A 471 11.03 -5.05 -17.71
CA LEU A 471 9.79 -5.72 -18.12
C LEU A 471 9.76 -7.23 -17.82
N PRO A 472 10.80 -8.03 -18.15
CA PRO A 472 10.79 -9.46 -17.82
C PRO A 472 10.61 -9.71 -16.31
N LYS A 473 11.12 -8.80 -15.47
CA LYS A 473 11.00 -8.91 -14.02
C LYS A 473 9.61 -8.56 -13.52
N LEU A 474 9.01 -7.49 -14.03
CA LEU A 474 7.63 -7.13 -13.69
C LEU A 474 6.66 -8.24 -14.11
N ALA A 475 6.86 -8.84 -15.29
CA ALA A 475 6.10 -10.00 -15.75
C ALA A 475 6.31 -11.23 -14.84
N HIS A 476 7.55 -11.51 -14.45
CA HIS A 476 7.84 -12.57 -13.49
C HIS A 476 7.17 -12.31 -12.13
N MET A 477 7.26 -11.10 -11.58
CA MET A 477 6.58 -10.73 -10.33
C MET A 477 5.07 -10.96 -10.43
N LEU A 478 4.46 -10.59 -11.56
CA LEU A 478 3.03 -10.84 -11.81
C LEU A 478 2.72 -12.35 -11.81
N SER A 479 3.56 -13.17 -12.45
CA SER A 479 3.38 -14.63 -12.47
C SER A 479 3.40 -15.26 -11.07
N VAL A 480 4.26 -14.76 -10.18
CA VAL A 480 4.36 -15.29 -8.81
C VAL A 480 3.19 -14.81 -7.96
N VAL A 481 2.84 -13.52 -8.02
CA VAL A 481 1.71 -12.98 -7.24
C VAL A 481 0.36 -13.54 -7.71
N ALA A 482 0.21 -13.90 -8.99
CA ALA A 482 -1.00 -14.52 -9.51
C ALA A 482 -1.37 -15.81 -8.75
N LYS A 483 -0.39 -16.54 -8.21
CA LYS A 483 -0.62 -17.74 -7.40
C LYS A 483 -1.15 -17.43 -5.99
N ASN A 484 -0.89 -16.23 -5.46
CA ASN A 484 -1.32 -15.81 -4.13
C ASN A 484 -1.46 -14.27 -4.01
N PRO A 485 -2.60 -13.70 -4.43
CA PRO A 485 -2.83 -12.25 -4.42
C PRO A 485 -3.18 -11.74 -3.00
N CYS A 486 -2.19 -11.60 -2.12
CA CYS A 486 -2.41 -11.20 -0.72
C CYS A 486 -2.47 -9.69 -0.47
N LYS A 487 -1.89 -8.85 -1.34
CA LYS A 487 -1.68 -7.40 -1.07
C LYS A 487 -2.26 -6.48 -2.17
N PRO A 488 -3.46 -5.90 -1.99
CA PRO A 488 -4.18 -5.19 -3.06
C PRO A 488 -3.48 -3.93 -3.58
N HIS A 489 -2.75 -3.18 -2.72
CA HIS A 489 -2.05 -1.96 -3.13
C HIS A 489 -0.83 -2.25 -4.00
N PHE A 490 0.03 -3.19 -3.59
CA PHE A 490 1.11 -3.71 -4.44
C PHE A 490 0.59 -4.18 -5.80
N ASN A 491 -0.47 -5.00 -5.79
CA ASN A 491 -1.07 -5.54 -7.02
C ASN A 491 -1.50 -4.42 -7.96
N HIS A 492 -2.18 -3.40 -7.44
CA HIS A 492 -2.60 -2.24 -8.20
C HIS A 492 -1.40 -1.53 -8.86
N TYR A 493 -0.35 -1.22 -8.09
CA TYR A 493 0.83 -0.54 -8.63
C TYR A 493 1.60 -1.39 -9.64
N LEU A 494 1.64 -2.71 -9.47
CA LEU A 494 2.27 -3.63 -10.44
C LEU A 494 1.54 -3.60 -11.78
N PHE A 495 0.22 -3.71 -11.79
CA PHE A 495 -0.58 -3.62 -13.01
C PHE A 495 -0.51 -2.24 -13.68
N GLU A 496 -0.57 -1.16 -12.90
CA GLU A 496 -0.35 0.21 -13.38
C GLU A 496 1.03 0.35 -14.05
N THR A 497 2.09 -0.14 -13.40
CA THR A 497 3.47 -0.08 -13.92
C THR A 497 3.59 -0.85 -15.23
N LEU A 498 3.03 -2.06 -15.30
CA LEU A 498 3.02 -2.88 -16.51
C LEU A 498 2.23 -2.20 -17.63
N SER A 499 1.05 -1.63 -17.33
CA SER A 499 0.21 -0.94 -18.33
C SER A 499 0.91 0.29 -18.93
N LEU A 500 1.62 1.06 -18.10
CA LEU A 500 2.38 2.23 -18.52
C LEU A 500 3.58 1.80 -19.36
N ALA A 501 4.32 0.77 -18.93
CA ALA A 501 5.47 0.27 -19.66
C ALA A 501 5.09 -0.28 -21.05
N VAL A 502 3.99 -1.05 -21.14
CA VAL A 502 3.42 -1.51 -22.41
C VAL A 502 3.09 -0.31 -23.30
N SER A 503 2.40 0.70 -22.77
CA SER A 503 1.99 1.89 -23.53
C SER A 503 3.19 2.69 -24.05
N LEU A 504 4.22 2.89 -23.22
CA LEU A 504 5.42 3.65 -23.60
C LEU A 504 6.24 2.95 -24.69
N VAL A 505 6.50 1.65 -24.51
CA VAL A 505 7.31 0.87 -25.45
C VAL A 505 6.59 0.72 -26.78
N THR A 506 5.31 0.38 -26.78
CA THR A 506 4.52 0.19 -28.02
C THR A 506 4.31 1.49 -28.79
N LYS A 507 4.18 2.63 -28.10
CA LYS A 507 4.16 3.96 -28.74
C LYS A 507 5.44 4.25 -29.52
N SER A 508 6.59 3.76 -29.04
CA SER A 508 7.90 3.99 -29.65
C SER A 508 8.28 2.91 -30.66
N ASN A 509 7.87 1.66 -30.41
CA ASN A 509 8.07 0.49 -31.25
C ASN A 509 6.78 -0.35 -31.28
N PRO A 510 5.90 -0.13 -32.27
CA PRO A 510 4.64 -0.85 -32.38
C PRO A 510 4.80 -2.38 -32.45
N ASP A 511 5.89 -2.88 -33.02
CA ASP A 511 6.15 -4.32 -33.16
C ASP A 511 6.42 -5.02 -31.82
N ALA A 512 6.79 -4.25 -30.79
CA ALA A 512 7.01 -4.78 -29.44
C ALA A 512 5.74 -5.35 -28.80
N ILE A 513 4.55 -5.04 -29.32
CA ILE A 513 3.28 -5.58 -28.83
C ILE A 513 3.27 -7.11 -28.79
N SER A 514 3.88 -7.77 -29.78
CA SER A 514 3.91 -9.24 -29.84
C SER A 514 4.73 -9.83 -28.70
N ALA A 515 5.87 -9.20 -28.36
CA ALA A 515 6.68 -9.64 -27.23
C ALA A 515 5.96 -9.48 -25.87
N PHE A 516 5.13 -8.45 -25.73
CA PHE A 516 4.29 -8.29 -24.53
C PHE A 516 3.21 -9.35 -24.44
N GLU A 517 2.56 -9.69 -25.55
CA GLU A 517 1.55 -10.75 -25.59
C GLU A 517 2.17 -12.11 -25.27
N ASP A 518 3.32 -12.44 -25.87
CA ASP A 518 4.05 -13.68 -25.60
C ASP A 518 4.43 -13.81 -24.10
N ALA A 519 4.78 -12.71 -23.45
CA ALA A 519 5.14 -12.70 -22.03
C ALA A 519 3.94 -12.71 -21.08
N LEU A 520 2.86 -11.99 -21.39
CA LEU A 520 1.75 -11.74 -20.47
C LEU A 520 0.55 -12.67 -20.66
N PHE A 521 0.27 -13.12 -21.89
CA PHE A 521 -0.89 -13.98 -22.16
C PHE A 521 -0.87 -15.30 -21.39
N PRO A 522 0.26 -16.02 -21.26
CA PRO A 522 0.29 -17.24 -20.46
C PRO A 522 -0.15 -16.99 -19.01
N ILE A 523 0.33 -15.89 -18.42
CA ILE A 523 -0.02 -15.50 -17.04
C ILE A 523 -1.50 -15.12 -16.94
N PHE A 524 -2.04 -14.37 -17.92
CA PHE A 524 -3.45 -14.02 -17.95
C PHE A 524 -4.36 -15.24 -18.13
N GLN A 525 -3.95 -16.20 -18.95
CA GLN A 525 -4.67 -17.46 -19.11
C GLN A 525 -4.70 -18.24 -17.80
N GLU A 526 -3.58 -18.33 -17.09
CA GLU A 526 -3.52 -18.98 -15.78
C GLU A 526 -4.44 -18.30 -14.76
N ILE A 527 -4.41 -16.96 -14.67
CA ILE A 527 -5.29 -16.16 -13.78
C ILE A 527 -6.77 -16.43 -14.09
N LEU A 528 -7.14 -16.46 -15.37
CA LEU A 528 -8.53 -16.68 -15.81
C LEU A 528 -8.99 -18.14 -15.59
N GLN A 529 -8.12 -19.12 -15.82
CA GLN A 529 -8.42 -20.54 -15.62
C GLN A 529 -8.54 -20.89 -14.13
N ASN A 530 -7.69 -20.31 -13.29
CA ASN A 530 -7.69 -20.53 -11.83
C ASN A 530 -8.72 -19.65 -11.09
N ASP A 531 -9.54 -18.87 -11.80
CA ASP A 531 -10.57 -17.97 -11.25
C ASP A 531 -10.03 -17.01 -10.17
N VAL A 532 -8.83 -16.44 -10.36
CA VAL A 532 -8.19 -15.54 -9.37
C VAL A 532 -8.89 -14.16 -9.39
N GLN A 533 -9.86 -13.99 -8.48
CA GLN A 533 -10.86 -12.91 -8.53
C GLN A 533 -10.31 -11.51 -8.34
N GLU A 534 -9.27 -11.38 -7.54
CA GLU A 534 -8.57 -10.14 -7.28
C GLU A 534 -7.97 -9.56 -8.56
N PHE A 535 -7.60 -10.41 -9.53
CA PHE A 535 -6.82 -10.04 -10.73
C PHE A 535 -7.63 -9.95 -12.00
N MET A 536 -8.77 -10.64 -12.08
CA MET A 536 -9.66 -10.57 -13.24
C MET A 536 -9.95 -9.15 -13.74
N PRO A 537 -10.33 -8.17 -12.89
CA PRO A 537 -10.57 -6.79 -13.35
C PRO A 537 -9.35 -6.16 -14.04
N TYR A 538 -8.15 -6.39 -13.51
CA TYR A 538 -6.91 -5.87 -14.05
C TYR A 538 -6.51 -6.57 -15.34
N VAL A 539 -6.67 -7.89 -15.42
CA VAL A 539 -6.41 -8.67 -16.63
C VAL A 539 -7.31 -8.21 -17.78
N PHE A 540 -8.60 -8.00 -17.55
CA PHE A 540 -9.50 -7.49 -18.59
C PHE A 540 -9.11 -6.08 -19.06
N GLN A 541 -8.65 -5.21 -18.16
CA GLN A 541 -8.13 -3.89 -18.54
C GLN A 541 -6.83 -4.01 -19.36
N MET A 542 -5.89 -4.87 -18.95
CA MET A 542 -4.65 -5.11 -19.69
C MET A 542 -4.91 -5.70 -21.07
N LEU A 543 -5.80 -6.69 -21.18
CA LEU A 543 -6.22 -7.27 -22.46
C LEU A 543 -6.85 -6.22 -23.37
N SER A 544 -7.66 -5.30 -22.82
CA SER A 544 -8.26 -4.21 -23.58
C SER A 544 -7.19 -3.25 -24.12
N LEU A 545 -6.21 -2.89 -23.28
CA LEU A 545 -5.08 -2.05 -23.68
C LEU A 545 -4.24 -2.70 -24.79
N LEU A 546 -3.88 -3.98 -24.63
CA LEU A 546 -3.09 -4.71 -25.61
C LEU A 546 -3.82 -4.81 -26.96
N LEU A 547 -5.14 -5.07 -26.93
CA LEU A 547 -5.95 -5.15 -28.15
C LEU A 547 -6.08 -3.78 -28.84
N GLU A 548 -6.28 -2.71 -28.07
CA GLU A 548 -6.30 -1.33 -28.56
C GLU A 548 -4.98 -0.96 -29.24
N LEU A 549 -3.84 -1.31 -28.65
CA LEU A 549 -2.50 -1.02 -29.17
C LEU A 549 -2.13 -1.87 -30.39
N ARG A 550 -2.57 -3.14 -30.45
CA ARG A 550 -2.36 -4.00 -31.62
C ARG A 550 -3.14 -3.51 -32.85
N GLY A 551 -4.31 -2.94 -32.64
CA GLY A 551 -5.14 -2.36 -33.70
C GLY A 551 -5.82 -3.39 -34.63
N GLY A 552 -6.50 -2.87 -35.65
CA GLY A 552 -7.27 -3.64 -36.65
C GLY A 552 -6.44 -4.45 -37.66
N GLY A 553 -5.15 -4.14 -37.79
CA GLY A 553 -4.26 -4.77 -38.76
C GLY A 553 -3.78 -6.16 -38.32
N GLY A 554 -4.10 -7.18 -39.10
CA GLY A 554 -3.45 -8.49 -39.03
C GLY A 554 -2.00 -8.40 -39.51
N GLY A 555 -1.10 -7.92 -38.66
CA GLY A 555 0.32 -8.28 -38.80
C GLY A 555 0.42 -9.78 -38.57
N GLY A 556 0.97 -10.54 -39.53
CA GLY A 556 0.97 -12.00 -39.61
C GLY A 556 1.72 -12.78 -38.51
N GLY A 557 1.70 -12.31 -37.26
CA GLY A 557 2.09 -13.06 -36.07
C GLY A 557 0.85 -13.61 -35.36
N GLY A 558 0.95 -14.83 -34.81
CA GLY A 558 -0.16 -15.64 -34.26
C GLY A 558 -1.05 -15.05 -33.15
N GLY A 559 -0.89 -13.77 -32.77
CA GLY A 559 -1.72 -13.10 -31.75
C GLY A 559 -3.18 -12.92 -32.15
N GLY A 560 -3.50 -12.90 -33.46
CA GLY A 560 -4.89 -12.83 -33.96
C GLY A 560 -5.76 -14.01 -33.50
N ASP A 561 -5.16 -15.20 -33.34
CA ASP A 561 -5.86 -16.41 -32.92
C ASP A 561 -6.10 -16.44 -31.41
N ALA A 562 -5.18 -15.90 -30.61
CA ALA A 562 -5.31 -15.84 -29.16
C ALA A 562 -6.49 -14.97 -28.71
N TYR A 563 -6.67 -13.79 -29.31
CA TYR A 563 -7.84 -12.93 -29.04
C TYR A 563 -9.16 -13.58 -29.51
N SER A 564 -9.12 -14.29 -30.63
CA SER A 564 -10.28 -15.01 -31.15
C SER A 564 -10.75 -16.09 -30.18
N ALA A 565 -9.81 -16.79 -29.52
CA ALA A 565 -10.11 -17.79 -28.49
C ALA A 565 -10.68 -17.18 -27.20
N LEU A 566 -10.34 -15.92 -26.87
CA LEU A 566 -10.81 -15.24 -25.65
C LEU A 566 -12.26 -14.77 -25.75
N LEU A 567 -12.73 -14.35 -26.93
CA LEU A 567 -14.05 -13.75 -27.11
C LEU A 567 -15.21 -14.62 -26.56
N PRO A 568 -15.27 -15.95 -26.81
CA PRO A 568 -16.22 -16.87 -26.16
C PRO A 568 -16.28 -16.80 -24.64
N CYS A 569 -15.14 -16.62 -23.98
CA CYS A 569 -15.01 -16.57 -22.53
C CYS A 569 -15.46 -15.21 -21.99
N VAL A 570 -15.10 -14.11 -22.66
CA VAL A 570 -15.43 -12.73 -22.24
C VAL A 570 -16.94 -12.49 -22.19
N VAL A 571 -17.72 -13.13 -23.07
CA VAL A 571 -19.19 -13.03 -23.10
C VAL A 571 -19.89 -14.06 -22.20
N ALA A 572 -19.16 -14.88 -21.46
CA ALA A 572 -19.73 -15.91 -20.59
C ALA A 572 -20.51 -15.27 -19.42
N PRO A 573 -21.78 -15.62 -19.17
CA PRO A 573 -22.62 -14.96 -18.16
C PRO A 573 -22.00 -14.90 -16.76
N ALA A 574 -21.26 -15.94 -16.35
CA ALA A 574 -20.64 -16.02 -15.02
C ALA A 574 -19.69 -14.85 -14.72
N LEU A 575 -18.97 -14.34 -15.73
CA LEU A 575 -18.04 -13.22 -15.54
C LEU A 575 -18.75 -11.89 -15.30
N TRP A 576 -19.98 -11.74 -15.83
CA TRP A 576 -20.79 -10.51 -15.76
C TRP A 576 -21.62 -10.40 -14.49
N GLU A 577 -21.75 -11.48 -13.72
CA GLU A 577 -22.44 -11.47 -12.43
C GLU A 577 -21.63 -10.76 -11.35
N ARG A 578 -20.32 -10.62 -11.55
CA ARG A 578 -19.39 -9.98 -10.61
C ARG A 578 -19.29 -8.48 -10.88
N PRO A 579 -19.73 -7.59 -9.97
CA PRO A 579 -19.74 -6.14 -10.22
C PRO A 579 -18.37 -5.53 -10.56
N ALA A 580 -17.29 -6.06 -9.97
CA ALA A 580 -15.92 -5.60 -10.23
C ALA A 580 -15.46 -5.84 -11.68
N ASN A 581 -16.00 -6.87 -12.33
CA ASN A 581 -15.63 -7.24 -13.70
C ASN A 581 -16.39 -6.45 -14.76
N VAL A 582 -17.57 -5.91 -14.42
CA VAL A 582 -18.45 -5.26 -15.40
C VAL A 582 -17.74 -4.15 -16.16
N ARG A 583 -17.12 -3.19 -15.45
CA ARG A 583 -16.44 -2.05 -16.13
C ARG A 583 -15.27 -2.50 -17.02
N PRO A 584 -14.32 -3.33 -16.54
CA PRO A 584 -13.26 -3.89 -17.39
C PRO A 584 -13.76 -4.70 -18.59
N LEU A 585 -14.78 -5.55 -18.41
CA LEU A 585 -15.36 -6.36 -19.48
C LEU A 585 -16.04 -5.51 -20.53
N VAL A 586 -16.75 -4.45 -20.13
CA VAL A 586 -17.31 -3.46 -21.04
C VAL A 586 -16.22 -2.83 -21.89
N ARG A 587 -15.11 -2.38 -21.27
CA ARG A 587 -13.97 -1.82 -22.02
C ARG A 587 -13.39 -2.84 -23.00
N LEU A 588 -13.16 -4.07 -22.56
CA LEU A 588 -12.62 -5.13 -23.42
C LEU A 588 -13.56 -5.46 -24.59
N LEU A 589 -14.87 -5.54 -24.38
CA LEU A 589 -15.84 -5.72 -25.47
C LEU A 589 -15.83 -4.54 -26.44
N CYS A 590 -15.76 -3.30 -25.95
CA CYS A 590 -15.62 -2.13 -26.81
C CYS A 590 -14.35 -2.22 -27.68
N ALA A 591 -13.22 -2.65 -27.10
CA ALA A 591 -11.98 -2.88 -27.83
C ALA A 591 -12.14 -3.97 -28.91
N PHE A 592 -12.82 -5.09 -28.61
CA PHE A 592 -13.13 -6.13 -29.59
C PHE A 592 -14.00 -5.62 -30.74
N VAL A 593 -15.05 -4.85 -30.45
CA VAL A 593 -15.94 -4.31 -31.46
C VAL A 593 -15.19 -3.30 -32.35
N ALA A 594 -14.34 -2.46 -31.77
CA ALA A 594 -13.56 -1.48 -32.51
C ALA A 594 -12.47 -2.13 -33.38
N GLN A 595 -11.75 -3.14 -32.86
CA GLN A 595 -10.55 -3.68 -33.51
C GLN A 595 -10.79 -4.98 -34.29
N ARG A 596 -11.86 -5.71 -33.99
CA ARG A 596 -12.18 -7.04 -34.57
C ARG A 596 -13.68 -7.20 -34.87
N PRO A 597 -14.32 -6.27 -35.60
CA PRO A 597 -15.77 -6.31 -35.83
C PRO A 597 -16.20 -7.61 -36.52
N GLN A 598 -15.48 -8.06 -37.55
CA GLN A 598 -15.83 -9.28 -38.29
C GLN A 598 -15.83 -10.55 -37.41
N GLN A 599 -14.89 -10.66 -36.47
CA GLN A 599 -14.83 -11.81 -35.55
C GLN A 599 -16.00 -11.78 -34.56
N VAL A 600 -16.34 -10.60 -34.05
CA VAL A 600 -17.50 -10.41 -33.17
C VAL A 600 -18.79 -10.83 -33.89
N LEU A 601 -18.95 -10.44 -35.16
CA LEU A 601 -20.09 -10.82 -36.00
C LEU A 601 -20.16 -12.31 -36.33
N ALA A 602 -19.01 -12.91 -36.63
CA ALA A 602 -18.88 -14.34 -36.92
C ALA A 602 -19.14 -15.20 -35.68
N SER A 603 -18.78 -14.73 -34.48
CA SER A 603 -18.98 -15.47 -33.23
C SER A 603 -20.45 -15.81 -32.97
N GLY A 604 -21.38 -15.00 -33.47
CA GLY A 604 -22.81 -15.17 -33.26
C GLY A 604 -23.26 -15.02 -31.79
N ARG A 605 -22.35 -14.81 -30.83
CA ARG A 605 -22.64 -14.81 -29.39
C ARG A 605 -23.26 -13.52 -28.88
N LEU A 606 -23.13 -12.44 -29.65
CA LEU A 606 -23.85 -11.18 -29.42
C LEU A 606 -25.16 -11.10 -30.23
N ARG A 607 -25.52 -12.16 -30.99
CA ARG A 607 -26.81 -12.18 -31.71
C ARG A 607 -27.95 -12.41 -30.73
N LEU A 608 -28.94 -11.53 -30.79
CA LEU A 608 -30.21 -11.59 -30.08
C LEU A 608 -31.07 -12.84 -30.37
N SER A 609 -30.63 -13.74 -31.26
CA SER A 609 -31.47 -14.75 -31.90
C SER A 609 -31.44 -16.16 -31.27
N SER A 610 -30.52 -16.51 -30.37
CA SER A 610 -30.38 -17.91 -29.91
C SER A 610 -30.84 -18.19 -28.46
N SER A 611 -30.96 -17.19 -27.59
CA SER A 611 -31.61 -17.35 -26.27
C SER A 611 -31.93 -15.99 -25.64
N LYS A 612 -33.16 -15.50 -25.80
CA LYS A 612 -33.62 -14.26 -25.15
C LYS A 612 -34.00 -14.54 -23.70
N THR A 613 -33.02 -14.64 -22.81
CA THR A 613 -33.31 -14.60 -21.37
C THR A 613 -33.63 -13.18 -20.95
N THR A 614 -34.57 -13.00 -20.03
CA THR A 614 -34.93 -11.70 -19.46
C THR A 614 -33.70 -10.98 -18.85
N LYS A 615 -32.74 -11.75 -18.31
CA LYS A 615 -31.48 -11.22 -17.76
C LYS A 615 -30.58 -10.62 -18.85
N TYR A 616 -30.42 -11.31 -19.98
CA TYR A 616 -29.62 -10.82 -21.11
C TYR A 616 -30.20 -9.53 -21.71
N VAL A 617 -31.51 -9.49 -21.95
CA VAL A 617 -32.18 -8.31 -22.53
C VAL A 617 -32.01 -7.08 -21.63
N ARG A 618 -32.18 -7.23 -20.30
CA ARG A 618 -31.95 -6.15 -19.34
C ARG A 618 -30.50 -5.66 -19.36
N GLY A 619 -29.55 -6.60 -19.39
CA GLY A 619 -28.11 -6.29 -19.45
C GLY A 619 -27.73 -5.55 -20.73
N LEU A 620 -28.25 -5.98 -21.88
CA LEU A 620 -28.01 -5.33 -23.17
C LEU A 620 -28.52 -3.89 -23.21
N ILE A 621 -29.73 -3.64 -22.68
CA ILE A 621 -30.30 -2.29 -22.60
C ILE A 621 -29.42 -1.38 -21.73
N ALA A 622 -29.00 -1.87 -20.56
CA ALA A 622 -28.12 -1.11 -19.66
C ALA A 622 -26.73 -0.85 -20.28
N PHE A 623 -26.16 -1.85 -20.96
CA PHE A 623 -24.87 -1.75 -21.65
C PHE A 623 -24.87 -0.69 -22.75
N LEU A 624 -25.84 -0.76 -23.67
CA LEU A 624 -25.95 0.21 -24.76
C LEU A 624 -26.31 1.61 -24.23
N GLY A 625 -27.09 1.69 -23.15
CA GLY A 625 -27.36 2.95 -22.48
C GLY A 625 -26.10 3.57 -21.84
N PHE A 626 -25.26 2.75 -21.22
CA PHE A 626 -23.96 3.18 -20.68
C PHE A 626 -23.01 3.65 -21.79
N TYR A 627 -22.96 2.91 -22.91
CA TYR A 627 -22.16 3.29 -24.06
C TYR A 627 -22.60 4.64 -24.62
N ALA A 628 -23.90 4.83 -24.87
CA ALA A 628 -24.43 6.11 -25.33
C ALA A 628 -24.10 7.25 -24.35
N ALA A 629 -24.26 7.01 -23.04
CA ALA A 629 -23.94 7.97 -21.99
C ALA A 629 -22.47 8.44 -22.02
N HIS A 630 -21.53 7.52 -22.24
CA HIS A 630 -20.09 7.81 -22.18
C HIS A 630 -19.46 8.22 -23.52
N PHE A 631 -19.83 7.56 -24.61
CA PHE A 631 -19.18 7.70 -25.92
C PHE A 631 -20.04 8.46 -26.94
N GLY A 632 -21.30 8.75 -26.62
CA GLY A 632 -22.23 9.47 -27.49
C GLY A 632 -23.23 8.56 -28.21
N ALA A 633 -24.37 9.14 -28.58
CA ALA A 633 -25.48 8.42 -29.19
C ALA A 633 -25.25 8.11 -30.69
N ASP A 634 -24.79 9.08 -31.49
CA ASP A 634 -24.52 8.87 -32.91
C ASP A 634 -23.40 7.84 -33.16
N PRO A 635 -22.23 7.89 -32.47
CA PRO A 635 -21.21 6.85 -32.62
C PRO A 635 -21.72 5.44 -32.29
N LEU A 636 -22.64 5.31 -31.33
CA LEU A 636 -23.27 4.03 -31.02
C LEU A 636 -24.16 3.53 -32.16
N ILE A 637 -24.98 4.42 -32.73
CA ILE A 637 -25.91 4.09 -33.82
C ILE A 637 -25.11 3.66 -35.04
N ASP A 638 -24.11 4.45 -35.45
CA ASP A 638 -23.23 4.16 -36.57
C ASP A 638 -22.49 2.83 -36.37
N LEU A 639 -22.01 2.57 -35.14
CA LEU A 639 -21.32 1.33 -34.82
C LEU A 639 -22.21 0.11 -34.99
N VAL A 640 -23.46 0.18 -34.51
CA VAL A 640 -24.43 -0.93 -34.64
C VAL A 640 -24.89 -1.08 -36.09
N ASP A 641 -25.14 0.01 -36.81
CA ASP A 641 -25.59 -0.06 -38.21
C ASP A 641 -24.46 -0.44 -39.18
N SER A 642 -23.18 -0.28 -38.78
CA SER A 642 -22.04 -0.82 -39.52
C SER A 642 -22.04 -2.35 -39.61
N VAL A 643 -22.72 -3.02 -38.67
CA VAL A 643 -22.92 -4.46 -38.68
C VAL A 643 -23.96 -4.86 -39.73
N GLN A 644 -25.09 -4.15 -39.73
CA GLN A 644 -26.18 -4.33 -40.66
C GLN A 644 -27.00 -3.04 -40.67
N ALA A 645 -27.19 -2.45 -41.85
CA ALA A 645 -27.94 -1.21 -42.00
C ALA A 645 -29.35 -1.33 -41.38
N GLY A 646 -29.74 -0.36 -40.55
CA GLY A 646 -31.04 -0.32 -39.87
C GLY A 646 -31.16 -1.27 -38.66
N MET A 647 -30.09 -1.96 -38.26
CA MET A 647 -30.10 -2.86 -37.12
C MET A 647 -30.40 -2.12 -35.81
N PHE A 648 -29.92 -0.89 -35.64
CA PHE A 648 -30.18 -0.10 -34.44
C PHE A 648 -31.66 0.29 -34.35
N GLY A 649 -32.29 0.65 -35.47
CA GLY A 649 -33.74 0.90 -35.52
C GLY A 649 -34.54 -0.33 -35.08
N MET A 650 -34.16 -1.52 -35.57
CA MET A 650 -34.79 -2.78 -35.15
C MET A 650 -34.59 -3.06 -33.65
N TYR A 651 -33.42 -2.75 -33.09
CA TYR A 651 -33.15 -2.86 -31.65
C TYR A 651 -34.07 -1.94 -30.84
N VAL A 652 -34.19 -0.67 -31.24
CA VAL A 652 -35.01 0.32 -30.54
C VAL A 652 -36.46 -0.15 -30.47
N GLU A 653 -37.03 -0.59 -31.60
CA GLU A 653 -38.41 -1.01 -31.66
C GLU A 653 -38.69 -2.34 -30.94
N ARG A 654 -37.83 -3.34 -31.17
CA ARG A 654 -38.12 -4.73 -30.78
C ARG A 654 -37.56 -5.13 -29.42
N VAL A 655 -36.65 -4.34 -28.87
CA VAL A 655 -35.94 -4.66 -27.62
C VAL A 655 -36.01 -3.49 -26.65
N LEU A 656 -35.51 -2.31 -27.02
CA LEU A 656 -35.43 -1.18 -26.10
C LEU A 656 -36.82 -0.75 -25.62
N ILE A 657 -37.72 -0.37 -26.53
CA ILE A 657 -39.07 0.09 -26.17
C ILE A 657 -39.85 -1.02 -25.46
N ALA A 658 -39.73 -2.27 -25.93
CA ALA A 658 -40.50 -3.40 -25.41
C ALA A 658 -40.11 -3.81 -23.98
N ASP A 659 -38.82 -3.70 -23.62
CA ASP A 659 -38.29 -4.27 -22.38
C ASP A 659 -37.65 -3.25 -21.43
N LEU A 660 -37.64 -1.95 -21.74
CA LEU A 660 -37.04 -0.90 -20.90
C LEU A 660 -37.56 -0.91 -19.46
N GLN A 661 -38.87 -1.06 -19.27
CA GLN A 661 -39.50 -1.14 -17.95
C GLN A 661 -39.01 -2.32 -17.11
N ARG A 662 -38.54 -3.38 -17.78
CA ARG A 662 -38.09 -4.60 -17.11
C ARG A 662 -36.67 -4.45 -16.56
N VAL A 663 -35.94 -3.39 -16.92
CA VAL A 663 -34.59 -3.13 -16.38
C VAL A 663 -34.67 -2.90 -14.87
N SER A 664 -33.98 -3.76 -14.13
CA SER A 664 -33.96 -3.80 -12.67
C SER A 664 -32.55 -3.51 -12.15
N GLY A 665 -32.43 -2.76 -11.06
CA GLY A 665 -31.15 -2.30 -10.50
C GLY A 665 -31.03 -0.78 -10.54
N ALA A 666 -30.32 -0.18 -9.57
CA ALA A 666 -30.22 1.28 -9.48
C ALA A 666 -29.30 1.87 -10.55
N LEU A 667 -28.18 1.19 -10.82
CA LEU A 667 -27.19 1.63 -11.81
C LEU A 667 -27.67 1.37 -13.23
N GLU A 668 -28.25 0.21 -13.48
CA GLU A 668 -28.74 -0.25 -14.78
C GLU A 668 -29.89 0.62 -15.27
N ARG A 669 -30.84 0.95 -14.38
CA ARG A 669 -31.93 1.90 -14.71
C ARG A 669 -31.39 3.29 -15.01
N LYS A 670 -30.38 3.75 -14.26
CA LYS A 670 -29.74 5.04 -14.53
C LYS A 670 -29.03 5.06 -15.88
N ALA A 671 -28.27 4.01 -16.19
CA ALA A 671 -27.57 3.88 -17.47
C ALA A 671 -28.55 3.83 -18.65
N ALA A 672 -29.62 3.04 -18.55
CA ALA A 672 -30.66 2.96 -19.57
C ALA A 672 -31.37 4.29 -19.77
N ALA A 673 -31.78 4.97 -18.69
CA ALA A 673 -32.46 6.26 -18.76
C ALA A 673 -31.56 7.35 -19.37
N VAL A 674 -30.32 7.49 -18.90
CA VAL A 674 -29.36 8.47 -19.43
C VAL A 674 -29.02 8.19 -20.89
N GLY A 675 -28.91 6.92 -21.29
CA GLY A 675 -28.70 6.53 -22.67
C GLY A 675 -29.88 6.88 -23.58
N CYS A 676 -31.12 6.60 -23.14
CA CYS A 676 -32.34 6.98 -23.86
C CYS A 676 -32.46 8.50 -24.03
N VAL A 677 -32.16 9.25 -22.97
CA VAL A 677 -32.08 10.71 -23.01
C VAL A 677 -31.12 11.17 -24.10
N LYS A 678 -29.87 10.66 -24.10
CA LYS A 678 -28.88 11.07 -25.11
C LYS A 678 -29.30 10.69 -26.53
N LEU A 679 -29.98 9.56 -26.72
CA LEU A 679 -30.57 9.20 -28.00
C LEU A 679 -31.64 10.22 -28.44
N LEU A 680 -32.44 10.76 -27.51
CA LEU A 680 -33.50 11.71 -27.83
C LEU A 680 -32.99 13.15 -27.99
N THR A 681 -31.92 13.55 -27.29
CA THR A 681 -31.45 14.94 -27.25
C THR A 681 -30.20 15.24 -28.05
N ASP A 682 -29.29 14.27 -28.17
CA ASP A 682 -27.95 14.53 -28.72
C ASP A 682 -27.78 13.91 -30.12
N SER A 683 -28.60 12.92 -30.48
CA SER A 683 -28.44 12.15 -31.71
C SER A 683 -29.05 12.83 -32.94
N GLN A 684 -28.25 13.09 -33.97
CA GLN A 684 -28.77 13.57 -35.25
C GLN A 684 -29.67 12.54 -35.94
N HIS A 685 -29.41 11.24 -35.78
CA HIS A 685 -30.27 10.18 -36.34
C HIS A 685 -31.70 10.22 -35.78
N PHE A 686 -31.88 10.62 -34.52
CA PHE A 686 -33.18 10.73 -33.85
C PHE A 686 -33.82 12.12 -33.96
N LEU A 687 -33.03 13.18 -34.10
CA LEU A 687 -33.55 14.53 -34.22
C LEU A 687 -33.97 14.87 -35.66
N THR A 688 -33.16 14.47 -36.63
CA THR A 688 -33.33 14.89 -38.04
C THR A 688 -33.13 13.75 -39.05
N GLY A 689 -32.59 12.61 -38.62
CA GLY A 689 -32.28 11.48 -39.49
C GLY A 689 -33.34 10.38 -39.54
N ASN A 690 -32.92 9.20 -40.01
CA ASN A 690 -33.80 8.07 -40.34
C ASN A 690 -34.54 7.45 -39.13
N LEU A 691 -34.13 7.76 -37.90
CA LEU A 691 -34.75 7.24 -36.67
C LEU A 691 -35.71 8.25 -36.01
N ALA A 692 -35.86 9.46 -36.58
CA ALA A 692 -36.78 10.48 -36.07
C ALA A 692 -38.23 10.00 -35.83
N PRO A 693 -38.81 9.09 -36.65
CA PRO A 693 -40.14 8.55 -36.38
C PRO A 693 -40.26 7.75 -35.06
N LEU A 694 -39.14 7.25 -34.53
CA LEU A 694 -39.10 6.49 -33.26
C LEU A 694 -38.99 7.38 -32.02
N TRP A 695 -38.65 8.67 -32.21
CA TRP A 695 -38.47 9.63 -31.14
C TRP A 695 -39.68 9.73 -30.19
N PRO A 696 -40.93 9.90 -30.67
CA PRO A 696 -42.09 10.02 -29.78
C PRO A 696 -42.37 8.72 -29.01
N ARG A 697 -42.12 7.57 -29.66
CA ARG A 697 -42.36 6.24 -29.10
C ARG A 697 -41.36 5.91 -27.99
N LEU A 698 -40.11 6.32 -28.14
CA LEU A 698 -39.09 6.13 -27.12
C LEU A 698 -39.34 7.06 -25.92
N LEU A 699 -39.65 8.35 -26.14
CA LEU A 699 -39.95 9.30 -25.06
C LEU A 699 -41.12 8.84 -24.18
N GLN A 700 -42.17 8.29 -24.80
CA GLN A 700 -43.36 7.80 -24.10
C GLN A 700 -43.12 6.48 -23.35
N SER A 701 -41.97 5.83 -23.53
CA SER A 701 -41.67 4.55 -22.88
C SER A 701 -41.44 4.73 -21.37
N PRO A 702 -42.20 4.03 -20.50
CA PRO A 702 -42.02 4.16 -19.06
C PRO A 702 -40.63 3.67 -18.63
N GLY A 703 -39.93 4.50 -17.85
CA GLY A 703 -38.55 4.28 -17.44
C GLY A 703 -37.51 5.19 -18.11
N VAL A 704 -37.90 5.98 -19.13
CA VAL A 704 -37.03 7.02 -19.73
C VAL A 704 -36.91 8.25 -18.83
N LEU A 705 -38.04 8.79 -18.35
CA LEU A 705 -38.07 9.97 -17.48
C LEU A 705 -38.04 9.58 -15.99
N PRO A 706 -37.33 10.33 -15.11
CA PRO A 706 -37.29 10.06 -13.68
C PRO A 706 -38.70 10.05 -13.05
N PRO A 707 -38.97 9.20 -12.03
CA PRO A 707 -40.29 9.08 -11.40
C PRO A 707 -40.86 10.40 -10.87
N ARG A 708 -39.99 11.34 -10.44
CA ARG A 708 -40.40 12.65 -9.94
C ARG A 708 -40.92 13.60 -11.02
N LEU A 709 -40.48 13.44 -12.27
CA LEU A 709 -40.94 14.23 -13.42
C LEU A 709 -42.22 13.64 -14.02
N ALA A 710 -42.32 12.30 -14.02
CA ALA A 710 -43.52 11.58 -14.45
C ALA A 710 -44.72 11.74 -13.49
N ALA A 711 -44.46 12.10 -12.22
CA ALA A 711 -45.47 12.29 -11.17
C ALA A 711 -46.04 13.73 -11.08
N LEU A 712 -45.58 14.67 -11.91
CA LEU A 712 -46.09 16.05 -11.93
C LEU A 712 -47.43 16.13 -12.66
N ASP A 713 -48.44 16.74 -12.05
CA ASP A 713 -49.73 16.95 -12.71
C ASP A 713 -49.57 17.78 -14.00
N GLU A 714 -50.39 17.49 -15.02
CA GLU A 714 -50.33 18.08 -16.37
C GLU A 714 -50.08 19.61 -16.42
N PRO A 715 -50.73 20.46 -15.60
CA PRO A 715 -50.47 21.90 -15.63
C PRO A 715 -49.07 22.27 -15.14
N HIS A 716 -48.51 21.55 -14.17
CA HIS A 716 -47.18 21.81 -13.62
C HIS A 716 -46.07 21.28 -14.53
N ARG A 717 -46.33 20.17 -15.23
CA ARG A 717 -45.42 19.59 -16.22
C ARG A 717 -45.26 20.53 -17.43
N ASN A 718 -46.37 21.10 -17.91
CA ASN A 718 -46.36 22.08 -19.00
C ASN A 718 -45.68 23.40 -18.61
N ALA A 719 -45.90 23.88 -17.38
CA ALA A 719 -45.21 25.06 -16.87
C ALA A 719 -43.69 24.88 -16.77
N LEU A 720 -43.23 23.70 -16.32
CA LEU A 720 -41.82 23.34 -16.29
C LEU A 720 -41.23 23.29 -17.70
N HIS A 721 -41.93 22.67 -18.66
CA HIS A 721 -41.53 22.66 -20.07
C HIS A 721 -41.42 24.06 -20.69
N HIS A 722 -42.36 24.97 -20.40
CA HIS A 722 -42.32 26.35 -20.88
C HIS A 722 -41.18 27.16 -20.26
N TYR A 723 -40.96 27.02 -18.95
CA TYR A 723 -39.89 27.72 -18.24
C TYR A 723 -38.50 27.31 -18.77
N LEU A 724 -38.31 26.02 -19.04
CA LEU A 724 -37.05 25.47 -19.53
C LEU A 724 -36.80 25.81 -21.01
N ALA A 725 -37.84 25.79 -21.84
CA ALA A 725 -37.77 26.30 -23.21
C ALA A 725 -37.38 27.79 -23.25
N ALA A 726 -37.91 28.60 -22.32
CA ALA A 726 -37.54 30.01 -22.19
C ALA A 726 -36.08 30.22 -21.74
N CYS A 727 -35.51 29.27 -21.00
CA CYS A 727 -34.11 29.26 -20.61
C CYS A 727 -33.17 28.62 -21.65
N SER A 728 -33.66 28.23 -22.84
CA SER A 728 -32.90 27.46 -23.84
C SER A 728 -32.29 26.16 -23.29
N VAL A 729 -32.86 25.63 -22.20
CA VAL A 729 -32.49 24.35 -21.63
C VAL A 729 -33.59 23.38 -22.04
N GLN A 730 -33.33 22.51 -23.02
CA GLN A 730 -34.21 21.37 -23.22
C GLN A 730 -33.99 20.39 -22.07
N LEU A 731 -35.06 20.08 -21.33
CA LEU A 731 -35.02 18.96 -20.39
C LEU A 731 -34.83 17.68 -21.22
N CYS A 732 -33.68 17.05 -21.00
CA CYS A 732 -33.35 15.68 -21.34
C CYS A 732 -34.50 14.68 -21.17
#